data_AF-A0A1Z9SWE1-F1
#
_entry.id   AF-A0A1Z9SWE1-F1
#
_cell.length_a   1.000
_cell.length_b   1.000
_cell.length_c   1.000
_cell.angle_alpha   90.00
_cell.angle_beta   90.00
_cell.angle_gamma   90.00
#
_symmetry.space_group_name_H-M   'P 1'
#
loop_
_entity.id
_entity.type
_entity.pdbx_description
1 polymer ?
#
loop_
_entity_poly.entity_id
_entity_poly.type
_entity_poly.pdbx_seq_one_letter_code
_entity_poly.pdbx_strand_id
1 'polypeptide(L)'
;MGRFFIKEEFLVLVVFTILSCSNKEDLFTMDSYIHDFYVSKAYYLDQEKKVDPIDLLEANFIQNQEKFNNNVLDGQWIRSENGEHNINSFVEDSSYATVYLYKKIKILKPQKAYFLLSITDGAKIFVNENLVTAHYGNNFNGEEKIIPFELKEGDNHIVIKAINKDWDWKIRCKILSEKQGQAVIAERNKSQEFNEFLSMKIKPAHYRHTYNSRVGTFPSLVLDKPGLARELLGGSYSIKVRWFNTDVKEVFYPKLEGRYGFYAEILGSNGTILRRGGTLFFLDSDWMVWNNKLQVLPEYFPISNIPKEVWEEHTKAIKSYMGHVTLESIFFQEKSILLLSFLHEMTKSNYKSDKKLTPLIHNGDYHAQIKQAILGKENVYPKLQLPAKVSLKSGTLKDIQKTYQNKNPEFIKNLRKICDDWIADQGSPFDMVLAQDGKILFYDAFGEDDYGDFTTTTPSEIASITKLFTGVLFAQFMDQNIIGIDDPVGKYLPDFPLKGPQAVTMRHCFTHTSGLDGHGLFDGVHNPWLENTLFQTIKNDTVGTRYAYNGMGHDLAGKVMEVVSGKSIFRLFHEYLYEPLGMKNTYHTWDLGYSVHSTAYDLSLLAQMVLKKGSYGGKQYFSKETYEKILPKDLKQFYPNLTYFNDWDRDRPIGIGTVIQEWKVKDEQTGEDRYMLSKNVIGHGSATSSQFRIDLDNNIIITQTRRRGKARFGQHFEDMYQHIDNYLVKGVQ
;
A
#
# COMPACT_ATOMS: atom_id res chain seq x y z
N MET A 1 3.57 -31.30 -42.66
CA MET A 1 4.53 -31.96 -41.74
C MET A 1 4.43 -31.25 -40.39
N GLY A 2 4.22 -32.03 -39.33
CA GLY A 2 3.66 -31.57 -38.06
C GLY A 2 4.59 -30.66 -37.25
N ARG A 3 4.00 -29.61 -36.66
CA ARG A 3 4.57 -28.96 -35.47
C ARG A 3 4.41 -29.94 -34.32
N PHE A 4 5.48 -30.68 -34.01
CA PHE A 4 5.59 -31.37 -32.74
C PHE A 4 5.62 -30.28 -31.65
N PHE A 5 4.49 -30.08 -30.98
CA PHE A 5 4.50 -29.43 -29.68
C PHE A 5 5.27 -30.35 -28.74
N ILE A 6 6.49 -29.96 -28.38
CA ILE A 6 7.20 -30.62 -27.28
C ILE A 6 6.36 -30.29 -26.04
N LYS A 7 5.70 -31.30 -25.47
CA LYS A 7 5.02 -31.15 -24.17
C LYS A 7 6.05 -30.71 -23.13
N GLU A 8 5.65 -29.83 -22.22
CA GLU A 8 6.46 -29.33 -21.10
C GLU A 8 7.20 -30.46 -20.36
N GLU A 9 6.55 -31.63 -20.27
CA GLU A 9 7.08 -32.91 -19.78
C GLU A 9 8.43 -33.31 -20.40
N PHE A 10 8.64 -33.11 -21.71
CA PHE A 10 9.85 -33.56 -22.42
C PHE A 10 11.06 -32.65 -22.15
N LEU A 11 10.85 -31.35 -21.93
CA LEU A 11 11.94 -30.41 -21.57
C LEU A 11 12.42 -30.66 -20.15
N VAL A 12 11.47 -30.90 -19.24
CA VAL A 12 11.73 -31.36 -17.87
C VAL A 12 12.48 -32.70 -17.94
N LEU A 13 12.02 -33.67 -18.73
CA LEU A 13 12.70 -34.97 -18.91
C LEU A 13 14.15 -34.83 -19.41
N VAL A 14 14.43 -33.89 -20.32
CA VAL A 14 15.77 -33.62 -20.85
C VAL A 14 16.68 -33.03 -19.77
N VAL A 15 16.20 -32.03 -19.00
CA VAL A 15 16.96 -31.48 -17.86
C VAL A 15 17.23 -32.56 -16.81
N PHE A 16 16.24 -33.40 -16.54
CA PHE A 16 16.33 -34.54 -15.62
C PHE A 16 17.38 -35.56 -16.06
N THR A 17 17.33 -35.99 -17.32
CA THR A 17 18.20 -37.05 -17.88
C THR A 17 19.65 -36.60 -18.01
N ILE A 18 19.90 -35.31 -18.26
CA ILE A 18 21.25 -34.76 -18.50
C ILE A 18 21.95 -34.38 -17.18
N LEU A 19 21.24 -33.79 -16.21
CA LEU A 19 21.83 -33.31 -14.95
C LEU A 19 21.93 -34.38 -13.85
N SER A 20 21.19 -35.49 -13.97
CA SER A 20 21.30 -36.65 -13.06
C SER A 20 22.70 -37.27 -13.04
N CYS A 21 23.51 -37.02 -14.06
CA CYS A 21 24.87 -37.54 -14.23
C CYS A 21 25.96 -36.75 -13.46
N SER A 22 25.62 -35.67 -12.75
CA SER A 22 26.59 -34.89 -11.95
C SER A 22 26.64 -35.37 -10.49
N ASN A 23 27.84 -35.76 -10.05
CA ASN A 23 28.10 -36.36 -8.74
C ASN A 23 28.34 -35.30 -7.65
N LYS A 24 27.32 -35.08 -6.82
CA LYS A 24 27.49 -34.85 -5.38
C LYS A 24 26.39 -35.59 -4.62
N GLU A 25 26.78 -36.61 -3.88
CA GLU A 25 25.91 -37.47 -3.07
C GLU A 25 25.82 -36.93 -1.63
N ASP A 26 25.17 -35.79 -1.44
CA ASP A 26 24.92 -35.29 -0.09
C ASP A 26 23.48 -35.62 0.33
N LEU A 27 23.35 -36.28 1.48
CA LEU A 27 22.07 -36.43 2.17
C LEU A 27 21.50 -35.05 2.44
N PHE A 28 20.31 -34.78 1.92
CA PHE A 28 19.68 -33.49 2.17
C PHE A 28 19.14 -33.46 3.60
N THR A 29 19.56 -32.45 4.36
CA THR A 29 19.06 -32.25 5.72
C THR A 29 17.69 -31.57 5.63
N MET A 30 16.64 -32.27 6.06
CA MET A 30 15.30 -31.67 6.12
C MET A 30 15.29 -30.41 7.01
N ASP A 31 14.31 -29.55 6.79
CA ASP A 31 14.14 -28.28 7.51
C ASP A 31 15.27 -27.28 7.24
N SER A 32 15.93 -27.39 6.08
CA SER A 32 17.01 -26.51 5.62
C SER A 32 16.71 -25.86 4.28
N TYR A 33 17.42 -24.76 3.98
CA TYR A 33 17.35 -24.09 2.69
C TYR A 33 18.11 -24.89 1.63
N ILE A 34 17.67 -24.77 0.38
CA ILE A 34 18.50 -25.18 -0.74
C ILE A 34 19.60 -24.14 -0.90
N HIS A 35 20.83 -24.52 -0.56
CA HIS A 35 21.99 -23.63 -0.57
C HIS A 35 22.65 -23.48 -1.94
N ASP A 36 22.27 -24.30 -2.91
CA ASP A 36 22.86 -24.30 -4.24
C ASP A 36 21.87 -24.80 -5.28
N PHE A 37 21.88 -24.14 -6.44
CA PHE A 37 21.14 -24.56 -7.62
C PHE A 37 22.09 -24.58 -8.82
N TYR A 38 21.91 -25.55 -9.70
CA TYR A 38 22.40 -25.42 -11.06
C TYR A 38 21.37 -24.61 -11.85
N VAL A 39 21.79 -23.51 -12.48
CA VAL A 39 20.93 -22.60 -13.23
C VAL A 39 21.29 -22.67 -14.70
N SER A 40 20.30 -22.91 -15.55
CA SER A 40 20.46 -22.85 -17.00
C SER A 40 20.82 -21.44 -17.47
N LYS A 41 21.37 -21.29 -18.68
CA LYS A 41 21.30 -20.01 -19.40
C LYS A 41 19.87 -19.45 -19.43
N ALA A 42 19.77 -18.14 -19.54
CA ALA A 42 18.50 -17.46 -19.74
C ALA A 42 17.91 -17.78 -21.12
N TYR A 43 16.61 -18.04 -21.14
CA TYR A 43 15.81 -18.17 -22.34
C TYR A 43 14.96 -16.92 -22.49
N TYR A 44 15.29 -16.11 -23.49
CA TYR A 44 14.59 -14.87 -23.79
C TYR A 44 13.38 -15.14 -24.69
N LEU A 45 12.30 -14.41 -24.43
CA LEU A 45 11.08 -14.45 -25.23
C LEU A 45 11.10 -13.39 -26.33
N ASP A 46 10.38 -13.68 -27.42
CA ASP A 46 10.17 -12.75 -28.53
C ASP A 46 9.36 -11.52 -28.05
N GLN A 47 10.03 -10.37 -28.00
CA GLN A 47 9.55 -9.13 -27.38
C GLN A 47 8.37 -8.50 -28.13
N GLU A 48 8.10 -8.91 -29.38
CA GLU A 48 6.98 -8.38 -30.17
C GLU A 48 5.61 -8.94 -29.75
N LYS A 49 5.57 -9.99 -28.91
CA LYS A 49 4.31 -10.58 -28.42
C LYS A 49 4.00 -10.10 -27.00
N LYS A 50 2.81 -9.51 -26.82
CA LYS A 50 2.21 -9.31 -25.49
C LYS A 50 1.89 -10.68 -24.89
N VAL A 51 2.67 -11.13 -23.90
CA VAL A 51 2.42 -12.38 -23.16
C VAL A 51 2.17 -12.02 -21.71
N ASP A 52 1.08 -12.51 -21.12
CA ASP A 52 0.83 -12.34 -19.70
C ASP A 52 1.96 -13.06 -18.91
N PRO A 53 2.51 -12.48 -17.84
CA PRO A 53 3.46 -13.15 -16.96
C PRO A 53 3.02 -14.54 -16.47
N ILE A 54 1.73 -14.76 -16.26
CA ILE A 54 1.18 -16.08 -15.94
C ILE A 54 1.30 -17.01 -17.15
N ASP A 55 1.08 -16.50 -18.35
CA ASP A 55 1.28 -17.24 -19.60
C ASP A 55 2.77 -17.55 -19.87
N LEU A 56 3.71 -16.82 -19.25
CA LEU A 56 5.15 -17.16 -19.29
C LEU A 56 5.47 -18.46 -18.54
N LEU A 57 4.61 -18.85 -17.59
CA LEU A 57 4.70 -20.17 -16.98
C LEU A 57 4.32 -21.27 -17.99
N GLU A 58 3.55 -20.99 -19.05
CA GLU A 58 3.21 -21.96 -20.10
C GLU A 58 4.34 -22.13 -21.14
N ALA A 59 4.64 -23.36 -21.54
CA ALA A 59 5.83 -23.68 -22.36
C ALA A 59 5.74 -23.29 -23.84
N ASN A 60 4.56 -22.96 -24.35
CA ASN A 60 4.29 -22.76 -25.78
C ASN A 60 4.96 -21.51 -26.38
N PHE A 61 5.59 -20.66 -25.56
CA PHE A 61 6.17 -19.39 -25.99
C PHE A 61 7.68 -19.41 -26.21
N ILE A 62 8.40 -20.49 -25.90
CA ILE A 62 9.85 -20.58 -26.12
C ILE A 62 10.13 -20.89 -27.61
N GLN A 63 10.50 -19.89 -28.41
CA GLN A 63 11.10 -20.13 -29.73
C GLN A 63 12.59 -20.43 -29.56
N ASN A 64 12.98 -21.70 -29.50
CA ASN A 64 14.38 -22.14 -29.74
C ASN A 64 14.48 -23.67 -29.90
N GLN A 65 13.73 -24.23 -30.86
CA GLN A 65 13.79 -25.67 -31.16
C GLN A 65 15.19 -26.13 -31.63
N GLU A 66 16.02 -25.26 -32.21
CA GLU A 66 17.33 -25.65 -32.75
C GLU A 66 18.47 -25.68 -31.72
N LYS A 67 18.30 -25.04 -30.55
CA LYS A 67 19.36 -25.00 -29.51
C LYS A 67 19.30 -26.14 -28.49
N PHE A 68 18.31 -27.03 -28.59
CA PHE A 68 18.27 -28.29 -27.83
C PHE A 68 19.06 -29.43 -28.48
N ASN A 69 19.54 -29.23 -29.71
CA ASN A 69 20.45 -30.18 -30.35
C ASN A 69 21.87 -30.01 -29.80
N ASN A 70 22.22 -30.94 -28.90
CA ASN A 70 23.58 -31.43 -28.62
C ASN A 70 24.63 -30.53 -27.95
N ASN A 71 24.31 -29.33 -27.44
CA ASN A 71 25.25 -28.54 -26.61
C ASN A 71 24.60 -27.99 -25.32
N VAL A 72 24.01 -28.86 -24.50
CA VAL A 72 23.34 -28.48 -23.24
C VAL A 72 24.31 -28.53 -22.06
N LEU A 73 25.20 -27.53 -21.94
CA LEU A 73 26.01 -27.26 -20.74
C LEU A 73 26.27 -25.75 -20.49
N ASP A 74 25.56 -24.83 -21.16
CA ASP A 74 25.63 -23.40 -20.80
C ASP A 74 24.73 -23.15 -19.59
N GLY A 75 25.30 -23.27 -18.40
CA GLY A 75 24.68 -22.97 -17.12
C GLY A 75 25.74 -22.97 -16.02
N GLN A 76 25.38 -22.56 -14.82
CA GLN A 76 26.33 -22.46 -13.72
C GLN A 76 25.70 -22.80 -12.38
N TRP A 77 26.53 -23.13 -11.41
CA TRP A 77 26.10 -23.26 -10.02
C TRP A 77 26.03 -21.88 -9.37
N ILE A 78 24.89 -21.56 -8.79
CA ILE A 78 24.77 -20.46 -7.84
C ILE A 78 24.70 -21.03 -6.43
N ARG A 79 25.25 -20.30 -5.46
CA ARG A 79 25.30 -20.70 -4.06
C ARG A 79 24.87 -19.55 -3.17
N SER A 80 24.26 -19.91 -2.05
CA SER A 80 23.79 -18.96 -1.05
C SER A 80 23.94 -19.55 0.35
N GLU A 81 24.58 -18.79 1.25
CA GLU A 81 24.72 -19.18 2.66
C GLU A 81 23.40 -19.08 3.42
N ASN A 82 22.55 -18.10 3.09
CA ASN A 82 21.26 -17.88 3.74
C ASN A 82 20.07 -18.47 2.94
N GLY A 83 20.33 -19.12 1.80
CA GLY A 83 19.33 -19.72 0.91
C GLY A 83 18.66 -18.75 -0.06
N GLU A 84 18.97 -17.45 0.00
CA GLU A 84 18.56 -16.45 -1.00
C GLU A 84 19.50 -16.46 -2.19
N HIS A 85 18.95 -16.79 -3.35
CA HIS A 85 19.66 -16.86 -4.61
C HIS A 85 19.27 -15.67 -5.47
N ASN A 86 20.23 -14.79 -5.74
CA ASN A 86 20.05 -13.69 -6.68
C ASN A 86 20.37 -14.18 -8.11
N ILE A 87 19.36 -14.28 -8.95
CA ILE A 87 19.48 -14.75 -10.34
C ILE A 87 20.04 -13.64 -11.24
N ASN A 88 19.88 -12.36 -10.87
CA ASN A 88 20.46 -11.23 -11.61
C ASN A 88 21.99 -11.23 -11.62
N SER A 89 22.65 -11.95 -10.70
CA SER A 89 24.10 -12.09 -10.75
C SER A 89 24.58 -12.86 -12.00
N PHE A 90 23.66 -13.43 -12.78
CA PHE A 90 23.94 -14.23 -13.97
C PHE A 90 23.18 -13.78 -15.23
N VAL A 91 22.06 -13.08 -15.09
CA VAL A 91 21.20 -12.68 -16.20
C VAL A 91 20.84 -11.20 -16.05
N GLU A 92 21.06 -10.40 -17.09
CA GLU A 92 20.73 -8.97 -17.10
C GLU A 92 19.23 -8.71 -16.84
N ASP A 93 18.96 -7.62 -16.13
CA ASP A 93 17.75 -7.33 -15.35
C ASP A 93 16.47 -7.04 -16.17
N SER A 94 16.53 -7.05 -17.50
CA SER A 94 15.53 -6.35 -18.35
C SER A 94 14.84 -7.17 -19.44
N SER A 95 14.90 -8.50 -19.42
CA SER A 95 14.77 -9.26 -20.67
C SER A 95 13.59 -10.23 -20.81
N TYR A 96 12.54 -10.17 -19.98
CA TYR A 96 11.42 -11.13 -20.02
C TYR A 96 11.94 -12.57 -20.24
N ALA A 97 12.72 -13.04 -19.28
CA ALA A 97 13.52 -14.24 -19.42
C ALA A 97 12.96 -15.39 -18.56
N THR A 98 13.27 -16.61 -18.95
CA THR A 98 13.04 -17.82 -18.14
C THR A 98 14.38 -18.50 -17.85
N VAL A 99 14.57 -18.98 -16.62
CA VAL A 99 15.66 -19.90 -16.27
C VAL A 99 15.09 -21.17 -15.63
N TYR A 100 15.85 -22.25 -15.71
CA TYR A 100 15.58 -23.49 -15.00
C TYR A 100 16.62 -23.66 -13.89
N LEU A 101 16.16 -23.72 -12.65
CA LEU A 101 16.97 -24.09 -11.50
C LEU A 101 16.80 -25.57 -11.20
N TYR A 102 17.89 -26.29 -11.02
CA TYR A 102 17.91 -27.72 -10.73
C TYR A 102 18.63 -28.01 -9.43
N LYS A 103 18.03 -28.92 -8.64
CA LYS A 103 18.66 -29.51 -7.46
C LYS A 103 18.29 -30.99 -7.36
N LYS A 104 19.29 -31.84 -7.18
CA LYS A 104 19.11 -33.25 -6.76
C LYS A 104 19.25 -33.34 -5.25
N ILE A 105 18.34 -34.05 -4.59
CA ILE A 105 18.39 -34.35 -3.15
C ILE A 105 18.20 -35.84 -2.91
N LYS A 106 18.83 -36.39 -1.88
CA LYS A 106 18.72 -37.80 -1.51
C LYS A 106 18.03 -37.94 -0.16
N ILE A 107 17.02 -38.80 -0.09
CA ILE A 107 16.18 -39.01 1.11
C ILE A 107 16.19 -40.50 1.49
N LEU A 108 16.29 -40.80 2.78
CA LEU A 108 16.43 -42.18 3.29
C LEU A 108 15.13 -42.98 3.32
N LYS A 109 13.98 -42.32 3.41
CA LYS A 109 12.66 -42.95 3.47
C LYS A 109 11.63 -42.09 2.76
N PRO A 110 10.64 -42.67 2.08
CA PRO A 110 9.56 -41.90 1.50
C PRO A 110 8.86 -41.08 2.59
N GLN A 111 8.60 -39.81 2.31
CA GLN A 111 7.93 -38.92 3.25
C GLN A 111 7.25 -37.77 2.53
N LYS A 112 6.18 -37.28 3.14
CA LYS A 112 5.60 -35.99 2.76
C LYS A 112 6.52 -34.86 3.19
N ALA A 113 6.62 -33.84 2.35
CA ALA A 113 7.42 -32.65 2.59
C ALA A 113 6.67 -31.40 2.13
N TYR A 114 7.22 -30.24 2.47
CA TYR A 114 6.67 -28.95 2.06
C TYR A 114 7.79 -28.05 1.54
N PHE A 115 7.58 -27.40 0.41
CA PHE A 115 8.38 -26.24 0.06
C PHE A 115 7.88 -25.04 0.85
N LEU A 116 8.81 -24.24 1.37
CA LEU A 116 8.56 -22.87 1.80
C LEU A 116 9.32 -21.98 0.81
N LEU A 117 8.58 -21.37 -0.12
CA LEU A 117 9.11 -20.70 -1.31
C LEU A 117 8.91 -19.18 -1.20
N SER A 118 9.97 -18.42 -1.43
CA SER A 118 9.88 -17.00 -1.79
C SER A 118 10.46 -16.76 -3.17
N ILE A 119 9.77 -15.95 -3.97
CA ILE A 119 10.21 -15.59 -5.33
C ILE A 119 9.71 -14.19 -5.70
N THR A 120 10.52 -13.46 -6.49
CA THR A 120 10.19 -12.09 -6.92
C THR A 120 9.12 -12.02 -8.00
N ASP A 121 9.04 -13.02 -8.88
CA ASP A 121 8.09 -13.03 -10.01
C ASP A 121 7.23 -14.30 -10.10
N GLY A 122 7.79 -15.42 -10.56
CA GLY A 122 6.97 -16.62 -10.74
C GLY A 122 7.80 -17.87 -10.96
N ALA A 123 7.26 -18.99 -10.48
CA ALA A 123 7.88 -20.29 -10.56
C ALA A 123 6.85 -21.40 -10.89
N LYS A 124 7.25 -22.34 -11.75
CA LYS A 124 6.67 -23.68 -11.82
C LYS A 124 7.66 -24.67 -11.20
N ILE A 125 7.19 -25.50 -10.27
CA ILE A 125 8.02 -26.46 -9.54
C ILE A 125 7.62 -27.88 -9.93
N PHE A 126 8.63 -28.66 -10.33
CA PHE A 126 8.52 -30.07 -10.65
C PHE A 126 9.35 -30.89 -9.67
N VAL A 127 8.78 -31.99 -9.19
CA VAL A 127 9.49 -32.99 -8.39
C VAL A 127 9.30 -34.35 -9.02
N ASN A 128 10.40 -35.03 -9.36
CA ASN A 128 10.35 -36.34 -10.01
C ASN A 128 9.41 -36.35 -11.25
N GLU A 129 9.59 -35.38 -12.14
CA GLU A 129 8.81 -35.15 -13.38
C GLU A 129 7.35 -34.70 -13.17
N ASN A 130 6.83 -34.76 -11.95
CA ASN A 130 5.47 -34.33 -11.64
C ASN A 130 5.43 -32.83 -11.31
N LEU A 131 4.50 -32.12 -11.94
CA LEU A 131 4.19 -30.73 -11.58
C LEU A 131 3.59 -30.70 -10.16
N VAL A 132 4.27 -30.00 -9.25
CA VAL A 132 3.80 -29.80 -7.88
C VAL A 132 2.94 -28.53 -7.81
N THR A 133 3.42 -27.43 -8.38
CA THR A 133 2.68 -26.17 -8.39
C THR A 133 3.16 -25.22 -9.49
N ALA A 134 2.28 -24.28 -9.84
CA ALA A 134 2.61 -23.05 -10.56
C ALA A 134 2.23 -21.88 -9.65
N HIS A 135 3.18 -21.01 -9.34
CA HIS A 135 3.00 -19.90 -8.42
C HIS A 135 3.57 -18.63 -9.04
N TYR A 136 2.77 -17.56 -9.00
CA TYR A 136 3.22 -16.21 -9.31
C TYR A 136 3.28 -15.44 -7.98
N GLY A 137 4.44 -14.90 -7.65
CA GLY A 137 4.71 -14.17 -6.41
C GLY A 137 5.45 -12.88 -6.74
N ASN A 138 4.99 -11.73 -6.25
CA ASN A 138 5.48 -10.40 -6.69
C ASN A 138 6.29 -9.70 -5.60
N ASN A 139 6.68 -10.43 -4.56
CA ASN A 139 7.32 -9.87 -3.38
C ASN A 139 8.17 -10.94 -2.68
N PHE A 140 9.46 -10.91 -2.95
CA PHE A 140 10.44 -11.83 -2.38
C PHE A 140 10.54 -11.76 -0.84
N ASN A 141 10.17 -10.65 -0.22
CA ASN A 141 10.16 -10.51 1.24
C ASN A 141 8.74 -10.62 1.83
N GLY A 142 7.78 -11.06 1.01
CA GLY A 142 6.41 -11.32 1.43
C GLY A 142 6.26 -12.63 2.20
N GLU A 143 5.00 -13.00 2.45
CA GLU A 143 4.69 -14.29 3.07
C GLU A 143 5.07 -15.44 2.12
N GLU A 144 6.03 -16.28 2.54
CA GLU A 144 6.51 -17.42 1.74
C GLU A 144 5.35 -18.36 1.37
N LYS A 145 5.34 -18.92 0.16
CA LYS A 145 4.34 -19.91 -0.24
C LYS A 145 4.69 -21.28 0.33
N ILE A 146 3.78 -21.87 1.10
CA ILE A 146 3.90 -23.26 1.55
C ILE A 146 3.23 -24.23 0.57
N ILE A 147 3.95 -25.25 0.11
CA ILE A 147 3.50 -26.14 -0.99
C ILE A 147 3.77 -27.60 -0.59
N PRO A 148 2.75 -28.45 -0.40
CA PRO A 148 2.93 -29.86 -0.10
C PRO A 148 3.44 -30.64 -1.32
N PHE A 149 4.30 -31.63 -1.09
CA PHE A 149 4.73 -32.59 -2.10
C PHE A 149 5.23 -33.89 -1.46
N GLU A 150 5.47 -34.92 -2.29
CA GLU A 150 5.93 -36.23 -1.83
C GLU A 150 7.37 -36.50 -2.30
N LEU A 151 8.19 -37.06 -1.39
CA LEU A 151 9.55 -37.51 -1.68
C LEU A 151 9.60 -39.04 -1.69
N LYS A 152 10.28 -39.61 -2.68
CA LYS A 152 10.58 -41.05 -2.72
C LYS A 152 11.87 -41.38 -1.99
N GLU A 153 12.06 -42.64 -1.64
CA GLU A 153 13.35 -43.14 -1.16
C GLU A 153 14.42 -42.99 -2.25
N GLY A 154 15.64 -42.60 -1.85
CA GLY A 154 16.75 -42.35 -2.75
C GLY A 154 16.70 -40.96 -3.38
N ASP A 155 17.05 -40.90 -4.66
CA ASP A 155 17.23 -39.64 -5.38
C ASP A 155 15.88 -39.01 -5.75
N ASN A 156 15.74 -37.73 -5.44
CA ASN A 156 14.64 -36.87 -5.84
C ASN A 156 15.20 -35.66 -6.59
N HIS A 157 14.57 -35.34 -7.71
CA HIS A 157 15.01 -34.26 -8.58
C HIS A 157 14.00 -33.12 -8.55
N ILE A 158 14.49 -31.92 -8.27
CA ILE A 158 13.70 -30.70 -8.18
C ILE A 158 14.09 -29.81 -9.35
N VAL A 159 13.12 -29.40 -10.15
CA VAL A 159 13.28 -28.42 -11.22
C VAL A 159 12.33 -27.26 -10.96
N ILE A 160 12.87 -26.05 -10.95
CA ILE A 160 12.10 -24.81 -10.81
C ILE A 160 12.28 -24.01 -12.10
N LYS A 161 11.21 -23.86 -12.88
CA LYS A 161 11.15 -22.89 -13.98
C LYS A 161 10.80 -21.54 -13.39
N ALA A 162 11.77 -20.64 -13.28
CA ALA A 162 11.57 -19.28 -12.79
C ALA A 162 11.49 -18.29 -13.96
N ILE A 163 10.64 -17.28 -13.85
CA ILE A 163 10.51 -16.19 -14.82
C ILE A 163 11.03 -14.89 -14.22
N ASN A 164 11.53 -13.98 -15.05
CA ASN A 164 11.87 -12.60 -14.70
C ASN A 164 10.93 -11.65 -15.44
N LYS A 165 10.22 -10.80 -14.69
CA LYS A 165 9.34 -9.77 -15.25
C LYS A 165 9.82 -8.37 -14.90
N ASP A 166 10.14 -8.09 -13.64
CA ASP A 166 10.53 -6.76 -13.19
C ASP A 166 11.43 -6.83 -11.93
N TRP A 167 12.71 -6.46 -12.09
CA TRP A 167 13.71 -6.14 -11.04
C TRP A 167 13.96 -7.22 -9.96
N ASP A 168 15.21 -7.35 -9.52
CA ASP A 168 15.57 -8.10 -8.29
C ASP A 168 15.11 -9.57 -8.30
N TRP A 169 15.34 -10.25 -9.42
CA TRP A 169 15.08 -11.67 -9.66
C TRP A 169 15.76 -12.57 -8.63
N LYS A 170 15.01 -12.90 -7.58
CA LYS A 170 15.48 -13.69 -6.44
C LYS A 170 14.57 -14.88 -6.16
N ILE A 171 15.17 -15.93 -5.61
CA ILE A 171 14.45 -17.11 -5.13
C ILE A 171 15.06 -17.64 -3.84
N ARG A 172 14.20 -18.06 -2.91
CA ARG A 172 14.57 -18.71 -1.65
C ARG A 172 13.65 -19.89 -1.47
N CYS A 173 14.22 -21.06 -1.25
CA CYS A 173 13.45 -22.29 -1.16
C CYS A 173 13.95 -23.13 0.01
N LYS A 174 13.08 -23.40 0.97
CA LYS A 174 13.31 -24.31 2.10
C LYS A 174 12.51 -25.58 1.90
N ILE A 175 13.08 -26.73 2.23
CA ILE A 175 12.34 -27.99 2.25
C ILE A 175 12.09 -28.37 3.71
N LEU A 176 10.81 -28.38 4.09
CA LEU A 176 10.35 -28.72 5.42
C LEU A 176 9.89 -30.18 5.47
N SER A 177 10.17 -30.83 6.59
CA SER A 177 9.57 -32.10 6.98
C SER A 177 8.06 -31.95 7.14
N GLU A 178 7.32 -33.06 7.11
CA GLU A 178 5.87 -33.02 7.34
C GLU A 178 5.52 -32.31 8.66
N LYS A 179 6.26 -32.62 9.72
CA LYS A 179 6.07 -32.01 11.04
C LYS A 179 6.24 -30.49 11.00
N GLN A 180 7.32 -29.99 10.40
CA GLN A 180 7.58 -28.54 10.34
C GLN A 180 6.62 -27.83 9.39
N GLY A 181 6.28 -28.43 8.25
CA GLY A 181 5.29 -27.87 7.33
C GLY A 181 3.92 -27.72 7.98
N GLN A 182 3.45 -28.76 8.70
CA GLN A 182 2.19 -28.68 9.45
C GLN A 182 2.25 -27.63 10.57
N ALA A 183 3.39 -27.46 11.25
CA ALA A 183 3.55 -26.42 12.25
C ALA A 183 3.42 -25.01 11.66
N VAL A 184 4.05 -24.74 10.51
CA VAL A 184 3.92 -23.47 9.79
C VAL A 184 2.48 -23.22 9.34
N ILE A 185 1.79 -24.23 8.80
CA ILE A 185 0.37 -24.12 8.42
C ILE A 185 -0.50 -23.78 9.64
N ALA A 186 -0.30 -24.48 10.76
CA ALA A 186 -1.05 -24.23 11.99
C ALA A 186 -0.82 -22.82 12.54
N GLU A 187 0.42 -22.32 12.51
CA GLU A 187 0.74 -20.95 12.92
C GLU A 187 0.07 -19.89 12.04
N ARG A 188 0.05 -20.11 10.71
CA ARG A 188 -0.63 -19.21 9.76
C ARG A 188 -2.13 -19.21 9.96
N ASN A 189 -2.75 -20.38 10.11
CA ASN A 189 -4.18 -20.50 10.39
C ASN A 189 -4.55 -19.76 11.67
N LYS A 190 -3.77 -19.93 12.74
CA LYS A 190 -3.98 -19.21 14.01
C LYS A 190 -3.85 -17.69 13.84
N SER A 191 -2.88 -17.24 13.06
CA SER A 191 -2.69 -15.80 12.77
C SER A 191 -3.85 -15.23 11.95
N GLN A 192 -4.35 -15.99 10.97
CA GLN A 192 -5.52 -15.62 10.19
C GLN A 192 -6.78 -15.57 11.06
N GLU A 193 -7.05 -16.59 11.87
CA GLU A 193 -8.18 -16.61 12.81
C GLU A 193 -8.13 -15.43 13.78
N PHE A 194 -6.94 -15.09 14.29
CA PHE A 194 -6.75 -13.93 15.15
C PHE A 194 -7.04 -12.61 14.41
N ASN A 195 -6.58 -12.45 13.17
CA ASN A 195 -6.90 -11.28 12.35
C ASN A 195 -8.40 -11.20 12.01
N GLU A 196 -9.05 -12.33 11.76
CA GLU A 196 -10.50 -12.40 11.55
C GLU A 196 -11.28 -12.02 12.81
N PHE A 197 -10.82 -12.45 13.98
CA PHE A 197 -11.36 -12.05 15.28
C PHE A 197 -11.24 -10.53 15.49
N LEU A 198 -10.06 -9.97 15.23
CA LEU A 198 -9.85 -8.53 15.31
C LEU A 198 -10.66 -7.73 14.27
N SER A 199 -11.05 -8.35 13.16
CA SER A 199 -11.86 -7.74 12.10
C SER A 199 -13.38 -7.91 12.29
N MET A 200 -13.83 -8.64 13.32
CA MET A 200 -15.25 -8.90 13.55
C MET A 200 -16.08 -7.62 13.62
N LYS A 201 -17.24 -7.66 12.98
CA LYS A 201 -18.25 -6.60 13.02
C LYS A 201 -19.25 -6.85 14.13
N ILE A 202 -19.81 -5.75 14.62
CA ILE A 202 -20.95 -5.77 15.54
C ILE A 202 -22.19 -5.28 14.79
N LYS A 203 -23.29 -6.01 14.90
CA LYS A 203 -24.51 -5.76 14.13
C LYS A 203 -25.77 -5.90 15.00
N PRO A 204 -26.89 -5.30 14.60
CA PRO A 204 -28.17 -5.48 15.28
C PRO A 204 -28.62 -6.95 15.27
N ALA A 205 -29.11 -7.42 16.43
CA ALA A 205 -29.76 -8.72 16.58
C ALA A 205 -31.21 -8.66 16.06
N HIS A 206 -31.36 -8.56 14.74
CA HIS A 206 -32.66 -8.52 14.07
C HIS A 206 -32.78 -9.65 13.03
N TYR A 207 -34.00 -10.17 12.86
CA TYR A 207 -34.32 -11.23 11.88
C TYR A 207 -33.95 -10.88 10.44
N ARG A 208 -33.93 -9.59 10.08
CA ARG A 208 -33.62 -9.11 8.71
C ARG A 208 -32.21 -8.56 8.53
N HIS A 209 -31.39 -8.52 9.59
CA HIS A 209 -30.02 -7.97 9.57
C HIS A 209 -29.89 -6.56 8.97
N THR A 210 -30.94 -5.75 9.05
CA THR A 210 -30.94 -4.38 8.51
C THR A 210 -30.25 -3.41 9.48
N TYR A 211 -29.61 -2.38 8.94
CA TYR A 211 -28.93 -1.34 9.74
C TYR A 211 -29.83 -0.13 10.05
N ASN A 212 -31.12 -0.24 9.73
CA ASN A 212 -32.18 0.64 10.21
C ASN A 212 -33.10 -0.05 11.21
N SER A 213 -33.56 0.72 12.19
CA SER A 213 -34.44 0.27 13.27
C SER A 213 -35.58 1.28 13.50
N ARG A 214 -36.60 0.91 14.29
CA ARG A 214 -37.68 1.82 14.67
C ARG A 214 -37.34 2.59 15.94
N VAL A 215 -37.78 3.84 16.02
CA VAL A 215 -37.78 4.60 17.28
C VAL A 215 -38.49 3.80 18.39
N GLY A 216 -38.14 4.07 19.65
CA GLY A 216 -38.68 3.37 20.82
C GLY A 216 -37.62 2.60 21.61
N THR A 217 -36.98 1.58 21.02
CA THR A 217 -36.01 0.73 21.73
C THR A 217 -34.78 0.47 20.88
N PHE A 218 -33.59 0.60 21.47
CA PHE A 218 -32.35 0.21 20.81
C PHE A 218 -32.27 -1.31 20.64
N PRO A 219 -31.75 -1.80 19.50
CA PRO A 219 -31.55 -3.22 19.33
C PRO A 219 -30.43 -3.74 20.24
N SER A 220 -30.57 -4.99 20.67
CA SER A 220 -29.40 -5.74 21.15
C SER A 220 -28.39 -5.88 20.02
N LEU A 221 -27.10 -5.80 20.35
CA LEU A 221 -26.02 -5.95 19.40
C LEU A 221 -25.31 -7.29 19.59
N VAL A 222 -24.89 -7.91 18.49
CA VAL A 222 -24.19 -9.20 18.46
C VAL A 222 -22.97 -9.12 17.54
N LEU A 223 -21.96 -9.93 17.84
CA LEU A 223 -20.84 -10.14 16.93
C LEU A 223 -21.28 -11.01 15.74
N ASP A 224 -20.72 -10.73 14.57
CA ASP A 224 -20.98 -11.49 13.35
C ASP A 224 -20.38 -12.91 13.36
N LYS A 225 -19.33 -13.14 14.15
CA LYS A 225 -18.69 -14.44 14.37
C LYS A 225 -18.68 -14.85 15.86
N PRO A 226 -19.83 -15.14 16.48
CA PRO A 226 -19.93 -15.36 17.92
C PRO A 226 -19.25 -16.65 18.42
N GLY A 227 -18.97 -17.62 17.54
CA GLY A 227 -18.21 -18.83 17.85
C GLY A 227 -16.72 -18.51 18.05
N LEU A 228 -16.10 -17.90 17.04
CA LEU A 228 -14.70 -17.44 17.08
C LEU A 228 -14.47 -16.46 18.25
N ALA A 229 -15.42 -15.55 18.48
CA ALA A 229 -15.36 -14.65 19.63
C ALA A 229 -15.32 -15.41 20.96
N ARG A 230 -16.16 -16.44 21.16
CA ARG A 230 -16.14 -17.25 22.40
C ARG A 230 -14.81 -17.95 22.58
N GLU A 231 -14.25 -18.51 21.51
CA GLU A 231 -12.97 -19.20 21.55
C GLU A 231 -11.83 -18.26 22.01
N LEU A 232 -11.69 -17.11 21.36
CA LEU A 232 -10.57 -16.19 21.62
C LEU A 232 -10.78 -15.26 22.83
N LEU A 233 -11.99 -15.16 23.37
CA LEU A 233 -12.31 -14.40 24.57
C LEU A 233 -12.35 -15.24 25.86
N GLY A 234 -11.95 -16.51 25.81
CA GLY A 234 -11.83 -17.37 27.00
C GLY A 234 -13.12 -18.12 27.37
N GLY A 235 -13.96 -18.44 26.39
CA GLY A 235 -15.18 -19.26 26.52
C GLY A 235 -16.49 -18.47 26.55
N SER A 236 -16.46 -17.24 27.07
CA SER A 236 -17.65 -16.38 27.16
C SER A 236 -17.28 -14.90 27.04
N TYR A 237 -18.26 -14.05 26.74
CA TYR A 237 -18.07 -12.61 26.70
C TYR A 237 -19.39 -11.88 27.02
N SER A 238 -19.26 -10.62 27.41
CA SER A 238 -20.38 -9.69 27.56
C SER A 238 -20.21 -8.50 26.63
N ILE A 239 -21.32 -7.91 26.18
CA ILE A 239 -21.32 -6.69 25.35
C ILE A 239 -22.07 -5.61 26.13
N LYS A 240 -21.38 -4.51 26.44
CA LYS A 240 -21.98 -3.30 27.01
C LYS A 240 -22.04 -2.23 25.93
N VAL A 241 -23.21 -1.62 25.73
CA VAL A 241 -23.43 -0.65 24.66
C VAL A 241 -23.88 0.69 25.24
N ARG A 242 -23.26 1.77 24.77
CA ARG A 242 -23.66 3.16 25.01
C ARG A 242 -24.11 3.76 23.68
N TRP A 243 -25.19 4.55 23.70
CA TRP A 243 -25.81 5.09 22.49
C TRP A 243 -25.78 6.61 22.50
N PHE A 244 -25.58 7.21 21.33
CA PHE A 244 -25.43 8.65 21.14
C PHE A 244 -26.38 9.13 20.05
N ASN A 245 -27.01 10.27 20.25
CA ASN A 245 -27.82 10.94 19.22
C ASN A 245 -26.94 11.82 18.30
N THR A 246 -27.54 12.44 17.27
CA THR A 246 -26.83 13.39 16.37
C THR A 246 -26.00 14.46 17.08
N ASP A 247 -26.40 14.92 18.27
CA ASP A 247 -25.70 15.95 19.03
C ASP A 247 -24.60 15.38 19.95
N VAL A 248 -24.24 14.10 19.77
CA VAL A 248 -23.23 13.36 20.55
C VAL A 248 -23.61 13.30 22.04
N LYS A 249 -24.90 13.39 22.36
CA LYS A 249 -25.39 13.19 23.73
C LYS A 249 -25.73 11.72 23.94
N GLU A 250 -25.25 11.17 25.05
CA GLU A 250 -25.63 9.81 25.45
C GLU A 250 -27.13 9.73 25.73
N VAL A 251 -27.77 8.70 25.20
CA VAL A 251 -29.21 8.48 25.27
C VAL A 251 -29.50 7.00 25.54
N PHE A 252 -30.64 6.71 26.17
CA PHE A 252 -31.02 5.35 26.55
C PHE A 252 -32.10 4.73 25.67
N TYR A 253 -32.73 5.54 24.81
CA TYR A 253 -33.67 5.09 23.80
C TYR A 253 -33.72 6.07 22.61
N PRO A 254 -34.03 5.58 21.39
CA PRO A 254 -34.15 6.43 20.21
C PRO A 254 -35.51 7.14 20.20
N LYS A 255 -35.53 8.41 20.62
CA LYS A 255 -36.75 9.21 20.75
C LYS A 255 -37.27 9.76 19.42
N LEU A 256 -36.36 10.15 18.53
CA LEU A 256 -36.65 10.79 17.24
C LEU A 256 -36.02 9.98 16.11
N GLU A 257 -36.56 10.13 14.90
CA GLU A 257 -35.90 9.62 13.70
C GLU A 257 -34.52 10.26 13.49
N GLY A 258 -33.67 9.54 12.75
CA GLY A 258 -32.35 10.01 12.38
C GLY A 258 -31.20 9.12 12.86
N ARG A 259 -30.02 9.72 12.88
CA ARG A 259 -28.76 9.04 13.19
C ARG A 259 -28.62 8.76 14.69
N TYR A 260 -28.20 7.54 15.00
CA TYR A 260 -27.69 7.18 16.32
C TYR A 260 -26.37 6.42 16.17
N GLY A 261 -25.38 6.82 16.96
CA GLY A 261 -24.09 6.15 17.04
C GLY A 261 -24.06 5.25 18.26
N PHE A 262 -23.28 4.18 18.21
CA PHE A 262 -23.03 3.36 19.40
C PHE A 262 -21.54 3.19 19.66
N TYR A 263 -21.24 3.01 20.93
CA TYR A 263 -19.98 2.49 21.46
C TYR A 263 -20.28 1.15 22.13
N ALA A 264 -19.58 0.09 21.73
CA ALA A 264 -19.72 -1.23 22.31
C ALA A 264 -18.39 -1.70 22.89
N GLU A 265 -18.41 -2.08 24.16
CA GLU A 265 -17.30 -2.72 24.87
C GLU A 265 -17.60 -4.20 25.03
N ILE A 266 -16.77 -5.04 24.41
CA ILE A 266 -16.84 -6.50 24.49
C ILE A 266 -15.79 -6.96 25.48
N LEU A 267 -16.24 -7.49 26.62
CA LEU A 267 -15.37 -8.00 27.68
C LEU A 267 -15.39 -9.53 27.67
N GLY A 268 -14.25 -10.13 27.35
CA GLY A 268 -14.03 -11.57 27.43
C GLY A 268 -13.80 -12.06 28.85
N SER A 269 -14.12 -13.33 29.12
CA SER A 269 -13.80 -13.96 30.40
C SER A 269 -12.29 -14.11 30.66
N ASN A 270 -11.46 -14.01 29.62
CA ASN A 270 -10.00 -13.93 29.75
C ASN A 270 -9.46 -12.51 30.06
N GLY A 271 -10.34 -11.50 30.21
CA GLY A 271 -9.96 -10.11 30.49
C GLY A 271 -9.63 -9.27 29.25
N THR A 272 -9.66 -9.85 28.05
CA THR A 272 -9.49 -9.09 26.79
C THR A 272 -10.67 -8.14 26.59
N ILE A 273 -10.38 -6.89 26.25
CA ILE A 273 -11.37 -5.85 25.96
C ILE A 273 -11.26 -5.44 24.50
N LEU A 274 -12.33 -5.68 23.73
CA LEU A 274 -12.48 -5.15 22.39
C LEU A 274 -13.50 -3.99 22.37
N ARG A 275 -13.21 -2.95 21.59
CA ARG A 275 -14.08 -1.81 21.38
C ARG A 275 -14.54 -1.74 19.93
N ARG A 276 -15.83 -1.49 19.74
CA ARG A 276 -16.44 -1.29 18.42
C ARG A 276 -17.34 -0.07 18.48
N GLY A 277 -17.53 0.56 17.32
CA GLY A 277 -18.48 1.63 17.15
C GLY A 277 -19.04 1.59 15.74
N GLY A 278 -20.24 2.13 15.60
CA GLY A 278 -20.95 2.15 14.32
C GLY A 278 -22.14 3.09 14.37
N THR A 279 -22.82 3.20 13.24
CA THR A 279 -23.93 4.12 13.04
C THR A 279 -25.16 3.35 12.57
N LEU A 280 -26.31 3.62 13.20
CA LEU A 280 -27.62 3.16 12.77
C LEU A 280 -28.51 4.35 12.43
N PHE A 281 -29.54 4.11 11.61
CA PHE A 281 -30.58 5.09 11.32
C PHE A 281 -31.93 4.60 11.81
N PHE A 282 -32.61 5.44 12.58
CA PHE A 282 -33.90 5.14 13.17
C PHE A 282 -35.02 5.84 12.39
N LEU A 283 -36.07 5.09 12.07
CA LEU A 283 -37.25 5.57 11.35
C LEU A 283 -38.44 5.72 12.29
N ASP A 284 -39.26 6.75 12.06
CA ASP A 284 -40.53 6.97 12.77
C ASP A 284 -41.73 6.23 12.14
N SER A 285 -41.57 5.73 10.91
CA SER A 285 -42.64 5.21 10.06
C SER A 285 -42.22 3.96 9.27
N ASP A 286 -43.22 3.27 8.71
CA ASP A 286 -43.07 2.03 7.92
C ASP A 286 -42.59 2.33 6.49
N TRP A 287 -41.53 3.13 6.33
CA TRP A 287 -40.99 3.46 5.02
C TRP A 287 -40.53 2.20 4.28
N MET A 288 -41.24 1.87 3.19
CA MET A 288 -40.97 0.72 2.34
C MET A 288 -40.18 1.13 1.09
N VAL A 289 -38.89 0.78 1.07
CA VAL A 289 -37.97 1.24 0.02
C VAL A 289 -38.28 0.67 -1.37
N TRP A 290 -38.81 -0.55 -1.46
CA TRP A 290 -39.14 -1.21 -2.74
C TRP A 290 -40.28 -0.51 -3.51
N ASN A 291 -41.00 0.41 -2.87
CA ASN A 291 -41.96 1.27 -3.55
C ASN A 291 -41.30 2.48 -4.24
N ASN A 292 -40.00 2.69 -4.05
CA ASN A 292 -39.26 3.79 -4.68
C ASN A 292 -38.57 3.34 -5.97
N LYS A 293 -38.54 4.24 -6.95
CA LYS A 293 -37.77 4.07 -8.19
C LYS A 293 -36.57 5.01 -8.16
N LEU A 294 -35.44 4.52 -7.65
CA LEU A 294 -34.18 5.23 -7.76
C LEU A 294 -33.60 5.01 -9.15
N GLN A 295 -33.03 6.06 -9.74
CA GLN A 295 -32.19 5.95 -10.93
C GLN A 295 -30.83 6.54 -10.58
N VAL A 296 -29.77 5.79 -10.88
CA VAL A 296 -28.39 6.26 -10.74
C VAL A 296 -27.89 6.64 -12.13
N LEU A 297 -27.06 7.68 -12.24
CA LEU A 297 -26.37 8.07 -13.49
C LEU A 297 -24.91 7.61 -13.42
N PRO A 298 -24.60 6.33 -13.69
CA PRO A 298 -23.24 5.85 -13.63
C PRO A 298 -22.42 6.37 -14.80
N GLU A 299 -21.16 6.72 -14.54
CA GLU A 299 -20.15 6.91 -15.58
C GLU A 299 -19.80 5.55 -16.22
N TYR A 300 -19.39 5.55 -17.48
CA TYR A 300 -18.87 4.33 -18.11
C TYR A 300 -17.58 3.92 -17.41
N PHE A 301 -17.48 2.65 -17.04
CA PHE A 301 -16.25 2.05 -16.56
C PHE A 301 -15.95 0.78 -17.38
N PRO A 302 -14.74 0.66 -17.95
CA PRO A 302 -14.40 -0.44 -18.84
C PRO A 302 -14.24 -1.74 -18.04
N ILE A 303 -15.30 -2.56 -18.00
CA ILE A 303 -15.18 -3.93 -17.49
C ILE A 303 -14.89 -4.85 -18.65
N SER A 304 -13.70 -5.47 -18.66
CA SER A 304 -13.29 -6.38 -19.74
C SER A 304 -13.39 -5.68 -21.12
N ASN A 305 -13.79 -6.40 -22.16
CA ASN A 305 -13.90 -5.89 -23.52
C ASN A 305 -15.31 -5.36 -23.86
N ILE A 306 -16.07 -4.85 -22.87
CA ILE A 306 -17.41 -4.30 -23.14
C ILE A 306 -17.27 -2.91 -23.80
N PRO A 307 -17.65 -2.75 -25.07
CA PRO A 307 -17.53 -1.46 -25.77
C PRO A 307 -18.39 -0.38 -25.12
N LYS A 308 -17.93 0.86 -25.17
CA LYS A 308 -18.67 2.02 -24.61
C LYS A 308 -20.03 2.19 -25.27
N GLU A 309 -20.14 1.88 -26.55
CA GLU A 309 -21.38 1.97 -27.33
C GLU A 309 -22.47 1.05 -26.76
N VAL A 310 -22.09 -0.15 -26.30
CA VAL A 310 -23.01 -1.10 -25.65
C VAL A 310 -23.55 -0.53 -24.34
N TRP A 311 -22.70 0.15 -23.57
CA TRP A 311 -23.13 0.85 -22.36
C TRP A 311 -24.11 1.98 -22.68
N GLU A 312 -23.80 2.79 -23.69
CA GLU A 312 -24.64 3.91 -24.13
C GLU A 312 -26.00 3.43 -24.65
N GLU A 313 -26.04 2.36 -25.45
CA GLU A 313 -27.26 1.73 -25.96
C GLU A 313 -28.18 1.23 -24.83
N HIS A 314 -27.59 0.61 -23.80
CA HIS A 314 -28.34 0.01 -22.69
C HIS A 314 -28.45 0.89 -21.44
N THR A 315 -28.07 2.17 -21.54
CA THR A 315 -27.98 3.08 -20.40
C THR A 315 -29.26 3.14 -19.57
N LYS A 316 -30.45 3.12 -20.18
CA LYS A 316 -31.73 3.14 -19.42
C LYS A 316 -31.90 1.92 -18.51
N ALA A 317 -31.55 0.73 -18.99
CA ALA A 317 -31.64 -0.50 -18.21
C ALA A 317 -30.61 -0.51 -17.08
N ILE A 318 -29.38 -0.09 -17.38
CA ILE A 318 -28.28 0.04 -16.42
C ILE A 318 -28.68 0.99 -15.27
N LYS A 319 -29.16 2.21 -15.59
CA LYS A 319 -29.60 3.22 -14.61
C LYS A 319 -30.67 2.68 -13.67
N SER A 320 -31.65 1.94 -14.22
CA SER A 320 -32.74 1.37 -13.44
C SER A 320 -32.27 0.23 -12.52
N TYR A 321 -31.44 -0.68 -13.04
CA TYR A 321 -30.96 -1.82 -12.27
C TYR A 321 -29.98 -1.38 -11.18
N MET A 322 -29.04 -0.48 -11.48
CA MET A 322 -28.14 0.10 -10.48
C MET A 322 -28.89 0.90 -9.41
N GLY A 323 -29.97 1.58 -9.78
CA GLY A 323 -30.87 2.22 -8.81
C GLY A 323 -31.52 1.22 -7.86
N HIS A 324 -31.99 0.08 -8.37
CA HIS A 324 -32.53 -1.00 -7.54
C HIS A 324 -31.46 -1.59 -6.60
N VAL A 325 -30.28 -1.95 -7.12
CA VAL A 325 -29.15 -2.45 -6.31
C VAL A 325 -28.74 -1.45 -5.22
N THR A 326 -28.75 -0.15 -5.54
CA THR A 326 -28.44 0.91 -4.58
C THR A 326 -29.49 0.97 -3.47
N LEU A 327 -30.79 0.88 -3.79
CA LEU A 327 -31.87 0.86 -2.80
C LEU A 327 -31.78 -0.37 -1.88
N GLU A 328 -31.48 -1.56 -2.42
CA GLU A 328 -31.25 -2.75 -1.60
C GLU A 328 -30.03 -2.58 -0.70
N SER A 329 -28.93 -2.05 -1.24
CA SER A 329 -27.70 -1.79 -0.48
C SER A 329 -27.91 -0.81 0.66
N ILE A 330 -28.88 0.12 0.56
CA ILE A 330 -29.25 1.05 1.64
C ILE A 330 -29.71 0.34 2.92
N PHE A 331 -30.34 -0.83 2.82
CA PHE A 331 -30.85 -1.56 4.00
C PHE A 331 -29.83 -2.52 4.59
N PHE A 332 -29.09 -3.20 3.72
CA PHE A 332 -28.26 -4.34 4.11
C PHE A 332 -26.79 -3.99 4.35
N GLN A 333 -26.35 -2.78 3.97
CA GLN A 333 -24.98 -2.36 4.16
C GLN A 333 -24.88 -1.18 5.13
N GLU A 334 -24.00 -1.32 6.12
CA GLU A 334 -23.68 -0.28 7.10
C GLU A 334 -23.28 1.05 6.43
N LYS A 335 -22.43 0.97 5.39
CA LYS A 335 -21.92 2.16 4.69
C LYS A 335 -23.03 3.01 4.07
N SER A 336 -24.13 2.37 3.67
CA SER A 336 -25.25 3.07 3.04
C SER A 336 -26.12 3.82 4.04
N ILE A 337 -26.11 3.43 5.32
CA ILE A 337 -26.76 4.17 6.41
C ILE A 337 -26.12 5.54 6.64
N LEU A 338 -24.84 5.68 6.32
CA LEU A 338 -24.14 6.95 6.41
C LEU A 338 -24.75 7.99 5.46
N LEU A 339 -25.19 7.57 4.27
CA LEU A 339 -25.86 8.44 3.31
C LEU A 339 -27.21 8.94 3.85
N LEU A 340 -28.05 8.06 4.39
CA LEU A 340 -29.33 8.45 4.97
C LEU A 340 -29.15 9.41 6.16
N SER A 341 -28.20 9.09 7.03
CA SER A 341 -27.83 9.93 8.17
C SER A 341 -27.39 11.32 7.72
N PHE A 342 -26.53 11.38 6.71
CA PHE A 342 -26.06 12.62 6.12
C PHE A 342 -27.22 13.44 5.55
N LEU A 343 -28.05 12.86 4.67
CA LEU A 343 -29.17 13.54 4.03
C LEU A 343 -30.18 14.06 5.07
N HIS A 344 -30.55 13.23 6.05
CA HIS A 344 -31.47 13.63 7.12
C HIS A 344 -30.93 14.84 7.91
N GLU A 345 -29.65 14.84 8.24
CA GLU A 345 -29.06 15.95 8.99
C GLU A 345 -28.95 17.22 8.15
N MET A 346 -28.69 17.12 6.85
CA MET A 346 -28.70 18.28 5.94
C MET A 346 -30.07 18.97 5.85
N THR A 347 -31.17 18.33 6.25
CA THR A 347 -32.49 19.00 6.33
C THR A 347 -32.61 19.96 7.52
N LYS A 348 -31.72 19.87 8.51
CA LYS A 348 -31.77 20.72 9.71
C LYS A 348 -31.24 22.13 9.37
N SER A 349 -31.96 23.16 9.82
CA SER A 349 -31.80 24.58 9.45
C SER A 349 -30.42 25.22 9.68
N ASN A 350 -29.51 24.54 10.39
CA ASN A 350 -28.17 25.04 10.71
C ASN A 350 -27.06 24.52 9.78
N TYR A 351 -27.36 23.65 8.80
CA TYR A 351 -26.35 23.16 7.87
C TYR A 351 -26.17 24.11 6.68
N LYS A 352 -24.96 24.68 6.56
CA LYS A 352 -24.55 25.37 5.33
C LYS A 352 -24.19 24.33 4.28
N SER A 353 -24.56 24.56 3.02
CA SER A 353 -24.12 23.70 1.91
C SER A 353 -22.59 23.79 1.78
N ASP A 354 -21.90 22.80 2.33
CA ASP A 354 -20.49 22.61 2.10
C ASP A 354 -20.34 21.41 1.17
N LYS A 355 -20.00 21.68 -0.10
CA LYS A 355 -19.80 20.65 -1.14
C LYS A 355 -18.70 19.63 -0.76
N LYS A 356 -17.95 19.89 0.31
CA LYS A 356 -16.81 19.11 0.80
C LYS A 356 -17.18 18.14 1.93
N LEU A 357 -18.39 18.25 2.48
CA LEU A 357 -18.92 17.29 3.45
C LEU A 357 -19.44 16.06 2.72
N THR A 358 -18.63 14.99 2.69
CA THR A 358 -19.13 13.67 2.29
C THR A 358 -19.80 12.99 3.47
N PRO A 359 -20.72 12.03 3.24
CA PRO A 359 -21.29 11.21 4.31
C PRO A 359 -20.21 10.55 5.20
N LEU A 360 -19.06 10.21 4.60
CA LEU A 360 -17.96 9.56 5.29
C LEU A 360 -17.21 10.51 6.23
N ILE A 361 -16.84 11.71 5.74
CA ILE A 361 -16.20 12.76 6.55
C ILE A 361 -17.11 13.13 7.72
N HIS A 362 -18.40 13.31 7.44
CA HIS A 362 -19.39 13.70 8.45
C HIS A 362 -19.62 12.62 9.51
N ASN A 363 -19.58 11.34 9.11
CA ASN A 363 -19.64 10.23 10.05
C ASN A 363 -18.33 10.10 10.87
N GLY A 364 -17.18 10.34 10.25
CA GLY A 364 -15.90 10.35 10.95
C GLY A 364 -15.82 11.44 12.02
N ASP A 365 -16.25 12.68 11.72
CA ASP A 365 -16.32 13.78 12.68
C ASP A 365 -17.20 13.38 13.88
N TYR A 366 -18.35 12.79 13.60
CA TYR A 366 -19.29 12.30 14.61
C TYR A 366 -18.68 11.23 15.53
N HIS A 367 -17.99 10.24 14.97
CA HIS A 367 -17.34 9.19 15.77
C HIS A 367 -16.10 9.67 16.52
N ALA A 368 -15.35 10.64 15.97
CA ALA A 368 -14.26 11.30 16.70
C ALA A 368 -14.78 12.03 17.95
N GLN A 369 -15.93 12.70 17.84
CA GLN A 369 -16.59 13.38 18.96
C GLN A 369 -17.18 12.40 19.98
N ILE A 370 -17.82 11.30 19.54
CA ILE A 370 -18.24 10.22 20.45
C ILE A 370 -17.04 9.70 21.24
N LYS A 371 -15.92 9.45 20.55
CA LYS A 371 -14.70 8.98 21.22
C LYS A 371 -14.19 9.98 22.25
N GLN A 372 -14.17 11.29 21.93
CA GLN A 372 -13.83 12.31 22.93
C GLN A 372 -14.75 12.22 24.15
N ALA A 373 -16.06 12.08 23.95
CA ALA A 373 -17.04 11.94 25.03
C ALA A 373 -16.85 10.68 25.88
N ILE A 374 -16.53 9.54 25.26
CA ILE A 374 -16.21 8.30 25.97
C ILE A 374 -14.93 8.47 26.82
N LEU A 375 -13.93 9.17 26.29
CA LEU A 375 -12.62 9.32 26.92
C LEU A 375 -12.53 10.53 27.88
N GLY A 376 -13.56 11.37 27.97
CA GLY A 376 -13.52 12.62 28.73
C GLY A 376 -12.48 13.61 28.17
N LYS A 377 -12.38 13.70 26.84
CA LYS A 377 -11.37 14.49 26.11
C LYS A 377 -11.97 15.67 25.34
N GLU A 378 -13.24 15.98 25.54
CA GLU A 378 -13.90 17.12 24.91
C GLU A 378 -13.24 18.42 25.36
N ASN A 379 -12.82 19.24 24.39
CA ASN A 379 -12.18 20.55 24.64
C ASN A 379 -10.93 20.49 25.54
N VAL A 380 -10.29 19.33 25.70
CA VAL A 380 -9.06 19.18 26.49
C VAL A 380 -7.84 19.73 25.77
N TYR A 381 -7.81 19.61 24.44
CA TYR A 381 -6.66 20.00 23.62
C TYR A 381 -6.90 21.34 22.91
N PRO A 382 -5.84 22.13 22.67
CA PRO A 382 -5.92 23.31 21.82
C PRO A 382 -6.42 22.94 20.42
N LYS A 383 -7.25 23.80 19.82
CA LYS A 383 -7.69 23.63 18.43
C LYS A 383 -6.53 23.90 17.48
N LEU A 384 -6.31 23.00 16.52
CA LEU A 384 -5.37 23.23 15.43
C LEU A 384 -5.78 24.50 14.66
N GLN A 385 -4.86 25.44 14.55
CA GLN A 385 -5.03 26.68 13.79
C GLN A 385 -4.67 26.46 12.32
N LEU A 386 -5.35 27.22 11.44
CA LEU A 386 -5.02 27.23 10.02
C LEU A 386 -3.60 27.78 9.77
N PRO A 387 -2.96 27.42 8.65
CA PRO A 387 -1.66 27.98 8.27
C PRO A 387 -1.65 29.52 8.35
N ALA A 388 -0.68 30.06 9.09
CA ALA A 388 -0.60 31.49 9.39
C ALA A 388 -0.25 32.29 8.14
N LYS A 389 -0.87 33.47 7.94
CA LYS A 389 -0.48 34.40 6.87
C LYS A 389 0.87 35.03 7.23
N VAL A 390 1.82 35.02 6.28
CA VAL A 390 3.14 35.63 6.44
C VAL A 390 3.38 36.71 5.39
N SER A 391 4.08 37.78 5.78
CA SER A 391 4.35 38.96 4.93
C SER A 391 5.34 38.65 3.80
N LEU A 392 6.23 37.69 4.00
CA LEU A 392 7.14 37.19 2.98
C LEU A 392 6.33 36.41 1.94
N LYS A 393 6.37 36.86 0.67
CA LYS A 393 5.93 36.04 -0.45
C LYS A 393 6.90 34.86 -0.59
N SER A 394 6.69 33.80 0.18
CA SER A 394 7.31 32.49 -0.09
C SER A 394 7.05 32.15 -1.56
N GLY A 395 8.09 31.75 -2.30
CA GLY A 395 7.98 31.51 -3.74
C GLY A 395 6.88 30.51 -4.06
N THR A 396 5.84 30.95 -4.75
CA THR A 396 4.89 30.05 -5.43
C THR A 396 5.59 29.44 -6.65
N LEU A 397 5.14 28.28 -7.09
CA LEU A 397 5.55 27.78 -8.39
C LEU A 397 5.11 28.75 -9.49
N LYS A 398 6.05 29.11 -10.36
CA LYS A 398 5.79 29.95 -11.54
C LYS A 398 5.99 29.11 -12.78
N ASP A 399 4.96 29.01 -13.61
CA ASP A 399 5.10 28.40 -14.92
C ASP A 399 5.90 29.30 -15.85
N ILE A 400 7.09 28.82 -16.25
CA ILE A 400 7.93 29.45 -17.26
C ILE A 400 8.25 28.50 -18.40
N GLN A 401 7.58 27.36 -18.49
CA GLN A 401 7.92 26.25 -19.38
C GLN A 401 8.15 26.73 -20.81
N LYS A 402 7.24 27.57 -21.35
CA LYS A 402 7.36 28.13 -22.70
C LYS A 402 8.63 28.96 -22.89
N THR A 403 8.94 29.84 -21.94
CA THR A 403 10.16 30.67 -22.01
C THR A 403 11.42 29.83 -21.83
N TYR A 404 11.37 28.82 -20.96
CA TYR A 404 12.48 27.90 -20.72
C TYR A 404 12.76 27.01 -21.94
N GLN A 405 11.72 26.45 -22.56
CA GLN A 405 11.82 25.67 -23.80
C GLN A 405 12.42 26.49 -24.94
N ASN A 406 12.03 27.75 -25.11
CA ASN A 406 12.63 28.61 -26.14
C ASN A 406 14.13 28.84 -25.94
N LYS A 407 14.61 28.82 -24.68
CA LYS A 407 16.03 28.98 -24.35
C LYS A 407 16.81 27.68 -24.38
N ASN A 408 16.16 26.56 -24.04
CA ASN A 408 16.77 25.23 -23.92
C ASN A 408 15.97 24.20 -24.75
N PRO A 409 15.86 24.39 -26.08
CA PRO A 409 14.98 23.57 -26.90
C PRO A 409 15.41 22.10 -26.94
N GLU A 410 16.71 21.83 -26.99
CA GLU A 410 17.25 20.47 -27.07
C GLU A 410 17.01 19.68 -25.78
N PHE A 411 17.23 20.30 -24.62
CA PHE A 411 16.92 19.69 -23.32
C PHE A 411 15.45 19.25 -23.23
N ILE A 412 14.52 20.15 -23.57
CA ILE A 412 13.07 19.85 -23.49
C ILE A 412 12.67 18.82 -24.54
N LYS A 413 13.22 18.89 -25.74
CA LYS A 413 12.98 17.92 -26.81
C LYS A 413 13.42 16.52 -26.42
N ASN A 414 14.61 16.38 -25.83
CA ASN A 414 15.15 15.09 -25.40
C ASN A 414 14.40 14.53 -24.19
N LEU A 415 14.04 15.38 -23.21
CA LEU A 415 13.22 14.97 -22.08
C LEU A 415 11.84 14.46 -22.54
N ARG A 416 11.20 15.18 -23.46
CA ARG A 416 9.94 14.74 -24.09
C ARG A 416 10.12 13.42 -24.83
N LYS A 417 11.19 13.29 -25.63
CA LYS A 417 11.48 12.06 -26.36
C LYS A 417 11.61 10.86 -25.42
N ILE A 418 12.33 10.99 -24.30
CA ILE A 418 12.44 9.92 -23.30
C ILE A 418 11.05 9.51 -22.79
N CYS A 419 10.19 10.48 -22.50
CA CYS A 419 8.82 10.20 -22.04
C CYS A 419 7.92 9.59 -23.12
N ASP A 420 8.02 10.04 -24.37
CA ASP A 420 7.28 9.47 -25.51
C ASP A 420 7.75 8.04 -25.81
N ASP A 421 9.06 7.81 -25.80
CA ASP A 421 9.67 6.48 -25.97
C ASP A 421 9.21 5.55 -24.85
N TRP A 422 9.10 6.03 -23.60
CA TRP A 422 8.56 5.25 -22.48
C TRP A 422 7.14 4.75 -22.77
N ILE A 423 6.27 5.59 -23.34
CA ILE A 423 4.91 5.16 -23.73
C ILE A 423 4.95 4.21 -24.92
N ALA A 424 5.74 4.50 -25.96
CA ALA A 424 5.89 3.63 -27.13
C ALA A 424 6.39 2.23 -26.74
N ASP A 425 7.21 2.18 -25.71
CA ASP A 425 7.77 0.98 -25.10
C ASP A 425 6.81 0.23 -24.17
N GLN A 426 5.50 0.51 -24.28
CA GLN A 426 4.40 -0.05 -23.49
C GLN A 426 4.43 0.35 -22.00
N GLY A 427 5.04 1.49 -21.68
CA GLY A 427 4.97 2.12 -20.37
C GLY A 427 3.54 2.45 -19.93
N SER A 428 3.36 2.68 -18.64
CA SER A 428 2.09 3.17 -18.09
C SER A 428 1.91 4.66 -18.44
N PRO A 429 0.70 5.13 -18.76
CA PRO A 429 0.45 6.56 -18.84
C PRO A 429 0.77 7.29 -17.53
N PHE A 430 1.26 8.52 -17.63
CA PHE A 430 1.68 9.33 -16.49
C PHE A 430 1.63 10.83 -16.78
N ASP A 431 1.58 11.64 -15.72
CA ASP A 431 1.86 13.09 -15.78
C ASP A 431 3.13 13.39 -14.99
N MET A 432 3.80 14.50 -15.31
CA MET A 432 5.07 14.88 -14.68
C MET A 432 5.19 16.38 -14.53
N VAL A 433 5.81 16.82 -13.43
CA VAL A 433 6.33 18.18 -13.25
C VAL A 433 7.82 18.11 -12.89
N LEU A 434 8.63 18.90 -13.61
CA LEU A 434 10.00 19.25 -13.27
C LEU A 434 10.06 20.75 -12.98
N ALA A 435 10.54 21.10 -11.79
CA ALA A 435 10.75 22.49 -11.39
C ALA A 435 12.13 22.69 -10.76
N GLN A 436 12.70 23.88 -10.94
CA GLN A 436 13.94 24.31 -10.29
C GLN A 436 13.78 25.75 -9.80
N ASP A 437 14.25 26.05 -8.58
CA ASP A 437 14.19 27.40 -7.99
C ASP A 437 12.78 28.03 -8.00
N GLY A 438 11.75 27.22 -7.79
CA GLY A 438 10.35 27.68 -7.79
C GLY A 438 9.78 27.99 -9.18
N LYS A 439 10.43 27.50 -10.25
CA LYS A 439 10.01 27.70 -11.64
C LYS A 439 9.75 26.34 -12.28
N ILE A 440 8.57 26.15 -12.85
CA ILE A 440 8.22 24.94 -13.62
C ILE A 440 8.92 25.04 -14.97
N LEU A 441 9.76 24.05 -15.25
CA LEU A 441 10.55 23.93 -16.48
C LEU A 441 9.86 23.02 -17.49
N PHE A 442 9.18 21.98 -16.99
CA PHE A 442 8.45 21.00 -17.78
C PHE A 442 7.24 20.48 -16.99
N TYR A 443 6.07 20.47 -17.62
CA TYR A 443 4.79 19.97 -17.10
C TYR A 443 3.98 19.42 -18.27
N ASP A 444 3.77 18.11 -18.27
CA ASP A 444 2.97 17.46 -19.31
C ASP A 444 2.44 16.09 -18.86
N ALA A 445 1.60 15.49 -19.69
CA ALA A 445 1.09 14.13 -19.54
C ALA A 445 1.31 13.31 -20.82
N PHE A 446 1.43 12.00 -20.64
CA PHE A 446 1.83 11.07 -21.69
C PHE A 446 0.99 9.80 -21.64
N GLY A 447 0.58 9.34 -22.82
CA GLY A 447 -0.11 8.07 -23.03
C GLY A 447 -1.61 8.09 -22.75
N GLU A 448 -2.23 6.97 -23.06
CA GLU A 448 -3.65 6.68 -22.87
C GLU A 448 -3.81 5.28 -22.25
N ASP A 449 -4.92 5.05 -21.58
CA ASP A 449 -5.32 3.70 -21.17
C ASP A 449 -6.81 3.48 -21.37
N ASP A 450 -7.34 2.41 -20.78
CA ASP A 450 -8.75 1.99 -20.95
C ASP A 450 -9.75 3.08 -20.49
N TYR A 451 -9.29 4.09 -19.74
CA TYR A 451 -10.09 5.25 -19.32
C TYR A 451 -9.97 6.46 -20.26
N GLY A 452 -9.21 6.32 -21.36
CA GLY A 452 -8.91 7.38 -22.33
C GLY A 452 -7.56 8.06 -22.10
N ASP A 453 -7.41 9.26 -22.64
CA ASP A 453 -6.20 10.08 -22.52
C ASP A 453 -5.83 10.32 -21.05
N PHE A 454 -4.56 10.10 -20.72
CA PHE A 454 -4.03 10.51 -19.42
C PHE A 454 -3.69 12.00 -19.49
N THR A 455 -4.29 12.79 -18.61
CA THR A 455 -4.14 14.25 -18.63
C THR A 455 -3.41 14.74 -17.38
N THR A 456 -2.90 15.97 -17.46
CA THR A 456 -2.29 16.68 -16.32
C THR A 456 -3.25 17.00 -15.17
N THR A 457 -4.55 16.69 -15.36
CA THR A 457 -5.61 16.85 -14.36
C THR A 457 -6.19 15.52 -13.87
N THR A 458 -5.73 14.38 -14.42
CA THR A 458 -6.21 13.04 -14.06
C THR A 458 -5.62 12.60 -12.72
N PRO A 459 -6.40 12.54 -11.61
CA PRO A 459 -5.88 12.07 -10.34
C PRO A 459 -5.55 10.57 -10.43
N SER A 460 -4.39 10.18 -9.91
CA SER A 460 -3.99 8.78 -9.77
C SER A 460 -3.66 8.46 -8.32
N GLU A 461 -3.90 7.21 -7.92
CA GLU A 461 -3.49 6.72 -6.59
C GLU A 461 -1.96 6.75 -6.48
N ILE A 462 -1.44 7.53 -5.54
CA ILE A 462 0.00 7.72 -5.36
C ILE A 462 0.61 6.70 -4.40
N ALA A 463 -0.19 5.72 -3.96
CA ALA A 463 0.13 4.72 -2.95
C ALA A 463 0.93 5.33 -1.79
N SER A 464 2.10 4.76 -1.51
CA SER A 464 2.90 5.07 -0.31
C SER A 464 3.36 6.52 -0.15
N ILE A 465 3.34 7.35 -1.21
CA ILE A 465 3.57 8.80 -1.08
C ILE A 465 2.54 9.44 -0.12
N THR A 466 1.37 8.82 0.09
CA THR A 466 0.38 9.18 1.12
C THR A 466 0.98 9.44 2.50
N LYS A 467 2.02 8.70 2.91
CA LYS A 467 2.68 8.88 4.22
C LYS A 467 3.26 10.27 4.41
N LEU A 468 3.74 10.88 3.33
CA LEU A 468 4.22 12.27 3.32
C LEU A 468 3.11 13.23 3.72
N PHE A 469 1.92 13.06 3.16
CA PHE A 469 0.77 13.90 3.47
C PHE A 469 0.43 13.83 4.96
N THR A 470 0.36 12.61 5.49
CA THR A 470 0.12 12.36 6.93
C THR A 470 1.19 13.03 7.78
N GLY A 471 2.46 12.90 7.40
CA GLY A 471 3.58 13.54 8.10
C GLY A 471 3.53 15.06 8.07
N VAL A 472 3.17 15.66 6.94
CA VAL A 472 3.02 17.12 6.79
C VAL A 472 1.84 17.65 7.60
N LEU A 473 0.70 16.95 7.63
CA LEU A 473 -0.41 17.33 8.49
C LEU A 473 0.00 17.26 9.97
N PHE A 474 0.66 16.18 10.37
CA PHE A 474 1.20 16.02 11.72
C PHE A 474 2.22 17.11 12.09
N ALA A 475 3.05 17.55 11.14
CA ALA A 475 4.00 18.64 11.36
C ALA A 475 3.30 19.92 11.84
N GLN A 476 2.07 20.21 11.38
CA GLN A 476 1.30 21.37 11.86
C GLN A 476 0.88 21.22 13.33
N PHE A 477 0.47 20.01 13.76
CA PHE A 477 0.18 19.73 15.17
C PHE A 477 1.43 19.84 16.05
N MET A 478 2.57 19.36 15.55
CA MET A 478 3.85 19.44 16.23
C MET A 478 4.34 20.88 16.38
N ASP A 479 4.23 21.67 15.31
CA ASP A 479 4.64 23.09 15.31
C ASP A 479 3.85 23.92 16.31
N GLN A 480 2.56 23.61 16.46
CA GLN A 480 1.66 24.28 17.41
C GLN A 480 1.73 23.68 18.83
N ASN A 481 2.68 22.78 19.09
CA ASN A 481 2.87 22.08 20.38
C ASN A 481 1.61 21.35 20.89
N ILE A 482 0.74 20.91 19.98
CA ILE A 482 -0.47 20.16 20.32
C ILE A 482 -0.13 18.68 20.52
N ILE A 483 0.75 18.13 19.66
CA ILE A 483 1.23 16.75 19.73
C ILE A 483 2.75 16.73 19.54
N GLY A 484 3.49 16.17 20.49
CA GLY A 484 4.94 15.98 20.37
C GLY A 484 5.31 14.71 19.61
N ILE A 485 6.42 14.73 18.88
CA ILE A 485 6.92 13.55 18.15
C ILE A 485 7.33 12.41 19.08
N ASP A 486 7.77 12.70 20.31
CA ASP A 486 8.13 11.67 21.31
C ASP A 486 7.03 11.42 22.33
N ASP A 487 5.84 12.01 22.16
CA ASP A 487 4.73 11.72 23.06
C ASP A 487 4.31 10.25 22.94
N PRO A 488 4.05 9.56 24.08
CA PRO A 488 3.45 8.23 24.04
C PRO A 488 2.02 8.33 23.53
N VAL A 489 1.63 7.40 22.66
CA VAL A 489 0.26 7.28 22.13
C VAL A 489 -0.75 7.16 23.28
N GLY A 490 -0.37 6.48 24.38
CA GLY A 490 -1.15 6.35 25.61
C GLY A 490 -1.59 7.66 26.26
N LYS A 491 -0.91 8.78 25.98
CA LYS A 491 -1.30 10.13 26.44
C LYS A 491 -2.66 10.55 25.88
N TYR A 492 -2.94 10.09 24.66
CA TYR A 492 -4.13 10.45 23.88
C TYR A 492 -5.15 9.30 23.83
N LEU A 493 -4.66 8.05 23.71
CA LEU A 493 -5.44 6.84 23.50
C LEU A 493 -5.11 5.83 24.62
N PRO A 494 -5.91 5.76 25.71
CA PRO A 494 -5.52 5.09 26.95
C PRO A 494 -5.42 3.56 26.89
N ASP A 495 -5.78 2.94 25.76
CA ASP A 495 -5.51 1.52 25.51
C ASP A 495 -4.02 1.24 25.39
N PHE A 496 -3.23 2.24 25.03
CA PHE A 496 -1.77 2.14 25.00
C PHE A 496 -1.19 2.56 26.36
N PRO A 497 -0.17 1.84 26.86
CA PRO A 497 0.51 2.25 28.07
C PRO A 497 1.36 3.51 27.84
N LEU A 498 1.55 4.31 28.89
CA LEU A 498 2.42 5.50 28.84
C LEU A 498 3.91 5.16 28.84
N LYS A 499 4.27 3.98 29.35
CA LYS A 499 5.66 3.51 29.54
C LYS A 499 5.71 2.00 29.40
N GLY A 500 6.92 1.48 29.19
CA GLY A 500 7.18 0.03 29.13
C GLY A 500 7.24 -0.51 27.70
N PRO A 501 7.34 -1.84 27.55
CA PRO A 501 7.67 -2.50 26.28
C PRO A 501 6.68 -2.26 25.13
N GLN A 502 5.41 -2.01 25.44
CA GLN A 502 4.36 -1.74 24.44
C GLN A 502 4.04 -0.24 24.29
N ALA A 503 4.82 0.65 24.92
CA ALA A 503 4.57 2.09 24.84
C ALA A 503 5.02 2.65 23.47
N VAL A 504 4.07 2.70 22.54
CA VAL A 504 4.26 3.32 21.23
C VAL A 504 4.29 4.84 21.37
N THR A 505 5.15 5.51 20.60
CA THR A 505 5.25 6.98 20.51
C THR A 505 4.88 7.44 19.12
N MET A 506 4.63 8.73 18.94
CA MET A 506 4.39 9.28 17.59
C MET A 506 5.59 9.04 16.65
N ARG A 507 6.84 9.07 17.16
CA ARG A 507 8.04 8.72 16.41
C ARG A 507 7.97 7.29 15.89
N HIS A 508 7.64 6.34 16.75
CA HIS A 508 7.50 4.94 16.37
C HIS A 508 6.50 4.74 15.21
N CYS A 509 5.37 5.47 15.24
CA CYS A 509 4.35 5.46 14.19
C CYS A 509 4.88 5.90 12.81
N PHE A 510 5.67 6.96 12.76
CA PHE A 510 6.17 7.54 11.51
C PHE A 510 7.47 6.92 11.01
N THR A 511 8.27 6.30 11.88
CA THR A 511 9.56 5.69 11.51
C THR A 511 9.48 4.18 11.35
N HIS A 512 8.29 3.60 11.23
CA HIS A 512 8.09 2.16 11.01
C HIS A 512 8.67 1.27 12.12
N THR A 513 8.64 1.75 13.36
CA THR A 513 9.21 1.06 14.55
C THR A 513 8.18 0.87 15.67
N SER A 514 6.88 0.95 15.34
CA SER A 514 5.77 0.78 16.28
C SER A 514 5.48 -0.68 16.65
N GLY A 515 6.16 -1.64 16.02
CA GLY A 515 5.82 -3.06 16.14
C GLY A 515 4.55 -3.47 15.40
N LEU A 516 3.96 -2.56 14.59
CA LEU A 516 2.82 -2.82 13.72
C LEU A 516 3.29 -3.18 12.30
N ASP A 517 2.47 -3.97 11.60
CA ASP A 517 2.73 -4.44 10.24
C ASP A 517 1.51 -4.19 9.33
N GLY A 518 1.71 -4.19 8.01
CA GLY A 518 0.63 -4.13 7.02
C GLY A 518 0.10 -2.72 6.72
N HIS A 519 -0.96 -2.67 5.89
CA HIS A 519 -1.57 -1.44 5.39
C HIS A 519 -3.11 -1.58 5.32
N GLY A 520 -3.86 -0.59 5.79
CA GLY A 520 -5.33 -0.54 5.65
C GLY A 520 -6.08 -1.70 6.31
N LEU A 521 -5.46 -2.44 7.23
CA LEU A 521 -6.06 -3.56 7.94
C LEU A 521 -7.19 -3.06 8.86
N PHE A 522 -8.14 -3.95 9.18
CA PHE A 522 -9.22 -3.68 10.14
C PHE A 522 -10.07 -2.43 9.81
N ASP A 523 -10.36 -2.21 8.52
CA ASP A 523 -11.01 -1.03 7.92
C ASP A 523 -10.22 0.29 8.02
N GLY A 524 -8.95 0.24 8.43
CA GLY A 524 -8.11 1.44 8.57
C GLY A 524 -8.75 2.50 9.45
N VAL A 525 -8.59 3.78 9.10
CA VAL A 525 -9.13 4.89 9.88
C VAL A 525 -10.66 4.98 9.86
N HIS A 526 -11.36 4.19 9.03
CA HIS A 526 -12.83 4.12 9.10
C HIS A 526 -13.34 3.33 10.29
N ASN A 527 -12.52 2.47 10.88
CA ASN A 527 -12.84 1.85 12.17
C ASN A 527 -12.76 2.89 13.28
N PRO A 528 -13.89 3.24 13.94
CA PRO A 528 -13.90 4.25 14.98
C PRO A 528 -12.98 3.93 16.15
N TRP A 529 -12.68 2.65 16.41
CA TRP A 529 -11.85 2.19 17.53
C TRP A 529 -10.64 1.37 17.06
N LEU A 530 -10.07 1.74 15.90
CA LEU A 530 -8.91 1.07 15.32
C LEU A 530 -7.76 0.89 16.31
N GLU A 531 -7.48 1.91 17.13
CA GLU A 531 -6.40 1.87 18.11
C GLU A 531 -6.53 0.72 19.12
N ASN A 532 -7.76 0.40 19.54
CA ASN A 532 -8.02 -0.72 20.45
C ASN A 532 -7.70 -2.05 19.77
N THR A 533 -8.06 -2.18 18.48
CA THR A 533 -7.74 -3.35 17.65
C THR A 533 -6.24 -3.49 17.44
N LEU A 534 -5.54 -2.39 17.10
CA LEU A 534 -4.09 -2.39 16.89
C LEU A 534 -3.32 -2.72 18.15
N PHE A 535 -3.79 -2.29 19.33
CA PHE A 535 -3.14 -2.65 20.58
C PHE A 535 -3.07 -4.18 20.79
N GLN A 536 -4.05 -4.93 20.32
CA GLN A 536 -4.07 -6.40 20.44
C GLN A 536 -2.98 -7.09 19.60
N THR A 537 -2.39 -6.40 18.61
CA THR A 537 -1.37 -6.99 17.72
C THR A 537 0.06 -6.68 18.17
N ILE A 538 0.24 -5.73 19.09
CA ILE A 538 1.57 -5.28 19.53
C ILE A 538 2.14 -6.24 20.56
N LYS A 539 3.31 -6.81 20.25
CA LYS A 539 4.08 -7.68 21.13
C LYS A 539 5.03 -6.85 22.01
N ASN A 540 5.40 -7.38 23.17
CA ASN A 540 6.26 -6.67 24.13
C ASN A 540 7.67 -6.38 23.59
N ASP A 541 8.12 -7.10 22.59
CA ASP A 541 9.51 -7.09 22.11
C ASP A 541 9.65 -6.46 20.72
N THR A 542 8.64 -5.76 20.21
CA THR A 542 8.63 -5.23 18.83
C THR A 542 8.72 -3.70 18.72
N VAL A 543 8.35 -2.95 19.75
CA VAL A 543 8.37 -1.47 19.72
C VAL A 543 9.80 -0.96 19.87
N GLY A 544 10.29 -0.19 18.89
CA GLY A 544 11.64 0.38 18.90
C GLY A 544 12.79 -0.62 18.70
N THR A 545 12.49 -1.91 18.52
CA THR A 545 13.48 -2.99 18.35
C THR A 545 13.48 -3.58 16.94
N ARG A 546 12.39 -3.38 16.20
CA ARG A 546 12.19 -3.92 14.85
C ARG A 546 11.68 -2.85 13.90
N TYR A 547 12.37 -2.68 12.78
CA TYR A 547 11.89 -1.90 11.65
C TYR A 547 10.99 -2.77 10.78
N ALA A 548 9.76 -2.31 10.55
CA ALA A 548 8.79 -2.98 9.70
C ALA A 548 8.00 -1.93 8.91
N TYR A 549 8.32 -1.75 7.62
CA TYR A 549 7.62 -0.78 6.78
C TYR A 549 6.11 -1.08 6.76
N ASN A 550 5.29 -0.11 7.18
CA ASN A 550 3.86 -0.31 7.41
C ASN A 550 3.05 1.00 7.28
N GLY A 551 1.74 0.87 7.05
CA GLY A 551 0.76 1.95 7.06
C GLY A 551 0.00 2.06 8.37
N MET A 552 -0.10 0.98 9.15
CA MET A 552 -0.90 0.96 10.38
C MET A 552 -0.39 1.93 11.46
N GLY A 553 0.92 2.21 11.50
CA GLY A 553 1.51 3.23 12.36
C GLY A 553 1.03 4.64 12.00
N HIS A 554 0.86 4.92 10.71
CA HIS A 554 0.31 6.18 10.23
C HIS A 554 -1.19 6.29 10.57
N ASP A 555 -1.94 5.20 10.42
CA ASP A 555 -3.35 5.15 10.83
C ASP A 555 -3.53 5.40 12.34
N LEU A 556 -2.65 4.82 13.17
CA LEU A 556 -2.62 5.07 14.61
C LEU A 556 -2.34 6.54 14.94
N ALA A 557 -1.37 7.16 14.26
CA ALA A 557 -1.11 8.59 14.38
C ALA A 557 -2.33 9.43 13.94
N GLY A 558 -3.05 8.98 12.91
CA GLY A 558 -4.36 9.48 12.51
C GLY A 558 -5.37 9.50 13.65
N LYS A 559 -5.54 8.37 14.33
CA LYS A 559 -6.47 8.23 15.47
C LYS A 559 -6.13 9.18 16.62
N VAL A 560 -4.85 9.45 16.85
CA VAL A 560 -4.42 10.48 17.81
C VAL A 560 -4.87 11.87 17.35
N MET A 561 -4.61 12.24 16.09
CA MET A 561 -5.04 13.53 15.53
C MET A 561 -6.57 13.70 15.54
N GLU A 562 -7.34 12.64 15.32
CA GLU A 562 -8.80 12.65 15.41
C GLU A 562 -9.29 12.94 16.82
N VAL A 563 -8.76 12.25 17.84
CA VAL A 563 -9.13 12.48 19.24
C VAL A 563 -8.73 13.85 19.74
N VAL A 564 -7.56 14.35 19.30
CA VAL A 564 -7.08 15.67 19.69
C VAL A 564 -7.93 16.78 19.08
N SER A 565 -8.35 16.63 17.83
CA SER A 565 -9.08 17.67 17.10
C SER A 565 -10.61 17.60 17.22
N GLY A 566 -11.17 16.43 17.51
CA GLY A 566 -12.62 16.17 17.42
C GLY A 566 -13.15 16.18 15.98
N LYS A 567 -12.26 16.01 15.00
CA LYS A 567 -12.56 15.96 13.56
C LYS A 567 -11.99 14.67 12.98
N SER A 568 -12.64 14.14 11.94
CA SER A 568 -12.08 13.06 11.13
C SER A 568 -10.78 13.48 10.48
N ILE A 569 -9.91 12.51 10.24
CA ILE A 569 -8.63 12.81 9.60
C ILE A 569 -8.80 13.39 8.19
N PHE A 570 -9.81 12.93 7.45
CA PHE A 570 -10.13 13.44 6.11
C PHE A 570 -10.58 14.90 6.12
N ARG A 571 -11.35 15.32 7.14
CA ARG A 571 -11.69 16.73 7.39
C ARG A 571 -10.43 17.57 7.60
N LEU A 572 -9.49 17.06 8.41
CA LEU A 572 -8.25 17.75 8.71
C LEU A 572 -7.38 17.95 7.46
N PHE A 573 -7.20 16.91 6.64
CA PHE A 573 -6.47 17.06 5.37
C PHE A 573 -7.07 18.11 4.47
N HIS A 574 -8.39 18.09 4.31
CA HIS A 574 -9.08 19.03 3.46
C HIS A 574 -8.88 20.48 3.95
N GLU A 575 -9.22 20.76 5.21
CA GLU A 575 -9.23 22.11 5.78
C GLU A 575 -7.83 22.70 6.00
N TYR A 576 -6.85 21.87 6.37
CA TYR A 576 -5.54 22.33 6.82
C TYR A 576 -4.40 22.06 5.83
N LEU A 577 -4.63 21.26 4.79
CA LEU A 577 -3.61 20.96 3.78
C LEU A 577 -4.10 21.25 2.35
N TYR A 578 -5.08 20.49 1.84
CA TYR A 578 -5.46 20.53 0.42
C TYR A 578 -6.00 21.90 0.00
N GLU A 579 -7.03 22.39 0.69
CA GLU A 579 -7.64 23.68 0.37
C GLU A 579 -6.67 24.85 0.53
N PRO A 580 -5.97 25.03 1.66
CA PRO A 580 -5.09 26.19 1.81
C PRO A 580 -3.91 26.16 0.83
N LEU A 581 -3.44 24.98 0.42
CA LEU A 581 -2.32 24.83 -0.52
C LEU A 581 -2.75 24.91 -1.99
N GLY A 582 -4.06 24.76 -2.27
CA GLY A 582 -4.63 24.84 -3.61
C GLY A 582 -4.58 23.53 -4.39
N MET A 583 -4.53 22.40 -3.70
CA MET A 583 -4.50 21.06 -4.29
C MET A 583 -5.91 20.64 -4.73
N LYS A 584 -6.29 20.96 -5.96
CA LYS A 584 -7.67 20.82 -6.46
C LYS A 584 -8.00 19.41 -6.96
N ASN A 585 -6.98 18.65 -7.33
CA ASN A 585 -7.08 17.32 -7.91
C ASN A 585 -6.55 16.26 -6.93
N THR A 586 -6.61 16.57 -5.63
CA THR A 586 -6.12 15.69 -4.55
C THR A 586 -7.25 15.32 -3.60
N TYR A 587 -7.40 14.03 -3.32
CA TYR A 587 -8.36 13.51 -2.35
C TYR A 587 -7.85 12.25 -1.66
N HIS A 588 -8.50 11.88 -0.56
CA HIS A 588 -8.05 10.83 0.35
C HIS A 588 -9.24 9.99 0.82
N THR A 589 -9.16 8.65 0.71
CA THR A 589 -10.37 7.81 0.75
C THR A 589 -10.38 6.69 1.78
N TRP A 590 -9.24 6.15 2.22
CA TRP A 590 -9.22 4.89 2.98
C TRP A 590 -8.34 4.90 4.23
N ASP A 591 -7.02 4.89 4.06
CA ASP A 591 -6.00 4.82 5.11
C ASP A 591 -4.88 5.86 4.89
N LEU A 592 -4.07 6.08 5.91
CA LEU A 592 -3.02 7.10 5.96
C LEU A 592 -1.65 6.59 5.47
N GLY A 593 -1.61 5.37 4.94
CA GLY A 593 -0.43 4.70 4.41
C GLY A 593 -0.35 4.68 2.88
N TYR A 594 -1.48 4.64 2.15
CA TYR A 594 -1.45 4.54 0.68
C TYR A 594 -2.59 5.21 -0.12
N SER A 595 -3.71 5.62 0.50
CA SER A 595 -4.94 5.92 -0.27
C SER A 595 -5.15 7.36 -0.79
N VAL A 596 -4.10 8.18 -0.89
CA VAL A 596 -4.21 9.50 -1.55
C VAL A 596 -4.22 9.33 -3.07
N HIS A 597 -5.09 10.10 -3.71
CA HIS A 597 -5.08 10.32 -5.15
C HIS A 597 -4.67 11.76 -5.42
N SER A 598 -3.79 11.98 -6.40
CA SER A 598 -3.23 13.31 -6.71
C SER A 598 -2.81 13.38 -8.19
N THR A 599 -2.45 14.57 -8.66
CA THR A 599 -1.71 14.81 -9.92
C THR A 599 -0.26 15.21 -9.62
N ALA A 600 0.62 15.19 -10.62
CA ALA A 600 2.00 15.66 -10.47
C ALA A 600 2.06 17.13 -10.08
N TYR A 601 1.15 17.96 -10.62
CA TYR A 601 1.10 19.38 -10.26
C TYR A 601 0.76 19.61 -8.79
N ASP A 602 -0.27 18.95 -8.27
CA ASP A 602 -0.63 19.08 -6.86
C ASP A 602 0.51 18.59 -5.95
N LEU A 603 1.16 17.47 -6.30
CA LEU A 603 2.36 17.01 -5.60
C LEU A 603 3.48 18.06 -5.62
N SER A 604 3.67 18.77 -6.73
CA SER A 604 4.70 19.81 -6.84
C SER A 604 4.45 21.00 -5.90
N LEU A 605 3.18 21.33 -5.60
CA LEU A 605 2.83 22.35 -4.60
C LEU A 605 3.29 21.93 -3.19
N LEU A 606 3.04 20.67 -2.84
CA LEU A 606 3.48 20.09 -1.57
C LEU A 606 5.02 20.04 -1.49
N ALA A 607 5.67 19.60 -2.57
CA ALA A 607 7.12 19.58 -2.68
C ALA A 607 7.73 20.97 -2.51
N GLN A 608 7.14 21.99 -3.16
CA GLN A 608 7.60 23.36 -3.04
C GLN A 608 7.44 23.92 -1.63
N MET A 609 6.34 23.58 -0.95
CA MET A 609 6.09 23.96 0.45
C MET A 609 7.13 23.32 1.40
N VAL A 610 7.44 22.03 1.21
CA VAL A 610 8.48 21.33 1.99
C VAL A 610 9.87 21.91 1.70
N LEU A 611 10.22 22.12 0.42
CA LEU A 611 11.50 22.72 0.01
C LEU A 611 11.67 24.13 0.60
N LYS A 612 10.58 24.90 0.75
CA LYS A 612 10.56 26.21 1.43
C LYS A 612 10.24 26.12 2.92
N LYS A 613 10.58 24.98 3.54
CA LYS A 613 10.63 24.77 4.99
C LYS A 613 9.30 25.13 5.66
N GLY A 614 8.20 24.67 5.08
CA GLY A 614 6.86 24.85 5.63
C GLY A 614 6.11 26.08 5.14
N SER A 615 6.62 26.81 4.13
CA SER A 615 5.97 28.03 3.62
C SER A 615 5.59 27.92 2.14
N TYR A 616 4.39 28.38 1.79
CA TYR A 616 3.94 28.47 0.39
C TYR A 616 2.84 29.52 0.22
N GLY A 617 2.88 30.29 -0.87
CA GLY A 617 1.82 31.24 -1.21
C GLY A 617 1.49 32.29 -0.14
N GLY A 618 2.48 32.72 0.66
CA GLY A 618 2.27 33.67 1.77
C GLY A 618 1.60 33.06 3.00
N LYS A 619 1.65 31.72 3.12
CA LYS A 619 1.20 30.97 4.30
C LYS A 619 2.35 30.17 4.90
N GLN A 620 2.35 30.01 6.21
CA GLN A 620 3.25 29.14 6.97
C GLN A 620 2.44 27.99 7.59
N TYR A 621 2.77 26.76 7.19
CA TYR A 621 2.14 25.51 7.66
C TYR A 621 2.85 24.97 8.90
N PHE A 622 4.18 25.04 8.91
CA PHE A 622 5.01 24.69 10.06
C PHE A 622 6.33 25.48 10.00
N SER A 623 6.96 25.74 11.13
CA SER A 623 8.22 26.49 11.21
C SER A 623 9.43 25.74 10.65
N LYS A 624 10.53 26.48 10.45
CA LYS A 624 11.83 25.89 10.14
C LYS A 624 12.30 24.91 11.22
N GLU A 625 12.00 25.15 12.49
CA GLU A 625 12.38 24.22 13.57
C GLU A 625 11.67 22.88 13.41
N THR A 626 10.38 22.91 13.09
CA THR A 626 9.59 21.71 12.80
C THR A 626 10.08 21.02 11.52
N TYR A 627 10.48 21.79 10.49
CA TYR A 627 11.11 21.24 9.30
C TYR A 627 12.34 20.37 9.63
N GLU A 628 13.26 20.86 10.46
CA GLU A 628 14.46 20.09 10.88
C GLU A 628 14.11 18.83 11.71
N LYS A 629 12.93 18.80 12.35
CA LYS A 629 12.43 17.62 13.09
C LYS A 629 11.86 16.55 12.16
N ILE A 630 11.24 16.93 11.03
CA ILE A 630 10.60 16.00 10.10
C ILE A 630 11.55 15.44 9.03
N LEU A 631 12.70 16.07 8.80
CA LEU A 631 13.69 15.58 7.84
C LEU A 631 14.20 14.17 8.19
N PRO A 632 14.60 13.37 7.18
CA PRO A 632 15.15 12.05 7.40
C PRO A 632 16.37 12.03 8.31
N LYS A 633 16.41 11.07 9.24
CA LYS A 633 17.55 10.87 10.14
C LYS A 633 17.88 9.39 10.31
N ASP A 634 19.13 9.10 10.66
CA ASP A 634 19.55 7.73 10.98
C ASP A 634 18.79 7.23 12.23
N LEU A 635 18.08 6.11 12.09
CA LEU A 635 17.30 5.55 13.18
C LEU A 635 18.16 4.99 14.32
N LYS A 636 19.43 4.64 14.07
CA LYS A 636 20.34 4.13 15.11
C LYS A 636 20.58 5.14 16.24
N GLN A 637 20.41 6.44 15.97
CA GLN A 637 20.50 7.48 17.00
C GLN A 637 19.38 7.38 18.04
N PHE A 638 18.24 6.78 17.67
CA PHE A 638 17.09 6.57 18.55
C PHE A 638 17.01 5.11 19.02
N TYR A 639 17.36 4.17 18.14
CA TYR A 639 17.19 2.73 18.30
C TYR A 639 18.48 2.00 17.90
N PRO A 640 19.51 1.94 18.76
CA PRO A 640 20.82 1.41 18.39
C PRO A 640 20.82 -0.09 18.06
N ASN A 641 19.85 -0.85 18.58
CA ASN A 641 19.70 -2.30 18.37
C ASN A 641 18.57 -2.64 17.39
N LEU A 642 18.22 -1.72 16.48
CA LEU A 642 17.13 -1.92 15.54
C LEU A 642 17.44 -3.05 14.56
N THR A 643 16.52 -4.00 14.45
CA THR A 643 16.58 -5.10 13.48
C THR A 643 15.76 -4.75 12.24
N TYR A 644 16.19 -5.22 11.06
CA TYR A 644 15.53 -4.95 9.78
C TYR A 644 15.17 -6.26 9.10
N PHE A 645 14.00 -6.30 8.46
CA PHE A 645 13.54 -7.48 7.71
C PHE A 645 14.21 -7.66 6.36
N ASN A 646 14.66 -6.57 5.74
CA ASN A 646 15.30 -6.59 4.43
C ASN A 646 16.49 -5.62 4.40
N ASP A 647 17.38 -5.82 3.43
CA ASP A 647 18.56 -4.97 3.25
C ASP A 647 18.22 -3.61 2.62
N TRP A 648 17.12 -3.51 1.87
CA TRP A 648 16.70 -2.28 1.18
C TRP A 648 16.39 -1.12 2.14
N ASP A 649 15.78 -1.45 3.27
CA ASP A 649 15.43 -0.48 4.32
C ASP A 649 16.56 -0.28 5.34
N ARG A 650 17.57 -1.14 5.33
CA ARG A 650 18.64 -1.14 6.34
C ARG A 650 19.44 0.16 6.26
N ASP A 651 19.57 0.81 7.41
CA ASP A 651 20.41 2.00 7.63
C ASP A 651 20.06 3.22 6.75
N ARG A 652 18.92 3.16 6.05
CA ARG A 652 18.41 4.29 5.29
C ARG A 652 17.86 5.34 6.26
N PRO A 653 18.25 6.62 6.14
CA PRO A 653 17.65 7.67 6.96
C PRO A 653 16.15 7.81 6.69
N ILE A 654 15.35 7.80 7.76
CA ILE A 654 13.88 7.87 7.72
C ILE A 654 13.42 9.14 8.44
N GLY A 655 12.52 9.87 7.81
CA GLY A 655 11.91 11.08 8.35
C GLY A 655 10.43 10.87 8.66
N ILE A 656 9.73 11.98 8.85
CA ILE A 656 8.28 11.98 9.06
C ILE A 656 7.61 12.10 7.68
N GLY A 657 7.41 10.95 7.03
CA GLY A 657 6.77 10.84 5.72
C GLY A 657 7.70 10.98 4.50
N THR A 658 8.98 11.28 4.69
CA THR A 658 10.03 11.24 3.65
C THR A 658 11.17 10.33 4.05
N VAL A 659 11.89 9.80 3.07
CA VAL A 659 13.17 9.09 3.22
C VAL A 659 14.24 9.73 2.33
N ILE A 660 15.52 9.46 2.61
CA ILE A 660 16.59 9.80 1.67
C ILE A 660 16.46 8.92 0.43
N GLN A 661 16.53 9.53 -0.73
CA GLN A 661 16.18 9.00 -2.04
C GLN A 661 17.36 9.18 -3.01
N GLU A 662 18.58 9.04 -2.48
CA GLU A 662 19.84 9.15 -3.21
C GLU A 662 20.11 7.92 -4.08
N TRP A 663 20.81 8.12 -5.19
CA TRP A 663 21.21 7.05 -6.09
C TRP A 663 22.67 7.24 -6.47
N LYS A 664 23.53 6.25 -6.21
CA LYS A 664 24.95 6.30 -6.58
C LYS A 664 25.14 5.95 -8.04
N VAL A 665 25.80 6.82 -8.79
CA VAL A 665 26.15 6.63 -10.19
C VAL A 665 27.64 6.85 -10.39
N LYS A 666 28.19 6.28 -11.46
CA LYS A 666 29.57 6.57 -11.89
C LYS A 666 29.59 7.86 -12.69
N ASP A 667 30.52 8.74 -12.39
CA ASP A 667 30.76 9.89 -13.25
C ASP A 667 31.37 9.40 -14.58
N GLU A 668 30.75 9.75 -15.71
CA GLU A 668 31.19 9.31 -17.03
C GLU A 668 32.57 9.87 -17.43
N GLN A 669 32.97 11.02 -16.88
CA GLN A 669 34.24 11.67 -17.21
C GLN A 669 35.37 11.19 -16.30
N THR A 670 35.11 11.05 -15.00
CA THR A 670 36.16 10.72 -14.01
C THR A 670 36.16 9.25 -13.58
N GLY A 671 35.04 8.53 -13.75
CA GLY A 671 34.83 7.17 -13.24
C GLY A 671 34.63 7.09 -11.72
N GLU A 672 34.59 8.24 -11.03
CA GLU A 672 34.41 8.30 -9.57
C GLU A 672 32.95 8.08 -9.18
N ASP A 673 32.73 7.58 -7.96
CA ASP A 673 31.39 7.43 -7.39
C ASP A 673 30.82 8.81 -7.03
N ARG A 674 29.61 9.10 -7.52
CA ARG A 674 28.84 10.30 -7.13
C ARG A 674 27.37 9.95 -6.93
N TYR A 675 26.57 10.92 -6.53
CA TYR A 675 25.12 10.77 -6.49
C TYR A 675 24.46 11.44 -7.71
N MET A 676 23.48 10.76 -8.30
CA MET A 676 22.59 11.36 -9.30
C MET A 676 21.74 12.44 -8.62
N LEU A 677 21.68 13.62 -9.22
CA LEU A 677 21.24 14.88 -8.64
C LEU A 677 22.13 15.32 -7.46
N SER A 678 21.84 14.84 -6.25
CA SER A 678 22.63 15.13 -5.05
C SER A 678 22.47 14.03 -4.00
N LYS A 679 23.27 14.10 -2.94
CA LYS A 679 23.12 13.21 -1.76
C LYS A 679 21.92 13.59 -0.88
N ASN A 680 21.40 14.81 -1.02
CA ASN A 680 20.33 15.34 -0.19
C ASN A 680 18.99 15.35 -0.94
N VAL A 681 18.72 14.31 -1.73
CA VAL A 681 17.41 14.10 -2.34
C VAL A 681 16.49 13.44 -1.32
N ILE A 682 15.45 14.15 -0.89
CA ILE A 682 14.39 13.60 -0.04
C ILE A 682 13.18 13.24 -0.89
N GLY A 683 12.41 12.25 -0.47
CA GLY A 683 11.18 11.91 -1.17
C GLY A 683 10.51 10.65 -0.64
N HIS A 684 9.70 10.02 -1.47
CA HIS A 684 9.09 8.74 -1.15
C HIS A 684 8.88 7.91 -2.42
N GLY A 685 9.07 6.58 -2.32
CA GLY A 685 8.74 5.64 -3.39
C GLY A 685 7.26 5.28 -3.40
N SER A 686 6.79 4.62 -4.46
CA SER A 686 5.38 4.24 -4.56
C SER A 686 5.24 2.89 -5.23
N ALA A 687 4.29 2.07 -4.75
CA ALA A 687 3.91 0.81 -5.39
C ALA A 687 3.28 1.03 -6.78
N THR A 688 2.69 2.21 -7.02
CA THR A 688 2.22 2.58 -8.37
C THR A 688 3.35 3.10 -9.25
N SER A 689 4.57 3.19 -8.72
CA SER A 689 5.74 3.77 -9.38
C SER A 689 5.59 5.28 -9.65
N SER A 690 4.60 5.92 -9.03
CA SER A 690 4.54 7.37 -8.88
C SER A 690 5.78 7.89 -8.14
N GLN A 691 6.17 9.13 -8.43
CA GLN A 691 7.43 9.70 -7.95
C GLN A 691 7.21 11.01 -7.20
N PHE A 692 7.93 11.18 -6.11
CA PHE A 692 8.05 12.43 -5.38
C PHE A 692 9.49 12.60 -4.92
N ARG A 693 10.22 13.56 -5.52
CA ARG A 693 11.62 13.86 -5.19
C ARG A 693 11.83 15.36 -5.05
N ILE A 694 12.61 15.73 -4.04
CA ILE A 694 13.08 17.08 -3.79
C ILE A 694 14.59 17.00 -3.59
N ASP A 695 15.35 17.57 -4.52
CA ASP A 695 16.78 17.81 -4.34
C ASP A 695 16.97 19.10 -3.55
N LEU A 696 17.40 18.97 -2.30
CA LEU A 696 17.59 20.11 -1.40
C LEU A 696 18.82 20.94 -1.74
N ASP A 697 19.83 20.36 -2.39
CA ASP A 697 21.08 21.04 -2.73
C ASP A 697 20.92 21.89 -4.00
N ASN A 698 20.18 21.37 -4.98
CA ASN A 698 19.99 22.02 -6.28
C ASN A 698 18.61 22.70 -6.45
N ASN A 699 17.76 22.71 -5.42
CA ASN A 699 16.37 23.21 -5.46
C ASN A 699 15.51 22.60 -6.59
N ILE A 700 15.72 21.33 -6.92
CA ILE A 700 14.99 20.63 -7.98
C ILE A 700 13.81 19.86 -7.37
N ILE A 701 12.64 19.93 -8.01
CA ILE A 701 11.46 19.14 -7.69
C ILE A 701 11.12 18.28 -8.91
N ILE A 702 10.95 16.99 -8.68
CA ILE A 702 10.48 16.03 -9.69
C ILE A 702 9.29 15.29 -9.09
N THR A 703 8.11 15.46 -9.68
CA THR A 703 6.88 14.80 -9.26
C THR A 703 6.21 14.15 -10.45
N GLN A 704 5.70 12.94 -10.27
CA GLN A 704 5.07 12.16 -11.33
C GLN A 704 3.95 11.31 -10.75
N THR A 705 2.79 11.24 -11.41
CA THR A 705 1.73 10.30 -11.02
C THR A 705 1.39 9.35 -12.15
N ARG A 706 1.08 8.12 -11.76
CA ARG A 706 0.72 7.02 -12.67
C ARG A 706 -0.02 5.94 -11.88
N ARG A 707 -0.77 5.11 -12.58
CA ARG A 707 -1.60 4.06 -11.96
C ARG A 707 -0.81 2.79 -11.59
N ARG A 708 0.31 2.52 -12.26
CA ARG A 708 1.18 1.34 -12.02
C ARG A 708 2.53 1.49 -12.72
N GLY A 709 3.54 0.74 -12.29
CA GLY A 709 4.71 0.42 -13.12
C GLY A 709 4.32 -0.51 -14.27
N LYS A 710 5.05 -0.42 -15.39
CA LYS A 710 4.96 -1.30 -16.56
C LYS A 710 6.37 -1.51 -17.14
N ALA A 711 6.44 -2.20 -18.29
CA ALA A 711 7.66 -2.55 -19.00
C ALA A 711 8.72 -1.44 -19.00
N ARG A 712 9.97 -1.84 -18.73
CA ARG A 712 11.16 -0.98 -18.78
C ARG A 712 11.06 0.27 -17.89
N PHE A 713 10.30 0.21 -16.80
CA PHE A 713 10.21 1.33 -15.86
C PHE A 713 11.60 1.79 -15.39
N GLY A 714 12.51 0.87 -15.06
CA GLY A 714 13.84 1.22 -14.55
C GLY A 714 14.73 1.93 -15.54
N GLN A 715 14.79 1.44 -16.77
CA GLN A 715 15.57 2.05 -17.83
C GLN A 715 15.10 3.48 -18.12
N HIS A 716 13.81 3.66 -18.42
CA HIS A 716 13.26 4.99 -18.72
C HIS A 716 13.30 5.95 -17.53
N PHE A 717 13.14 5.41 -16.31
CA PHE A 717 13.37 6.16 -15.09
C PHE A 717 14.81 6.68 -15.04
N GLU A 718 15.81 5.80 -15.21
CA GLU A 718 17.22 6.17 -15.14
C GLU A 718 17.60 7.17 -16.24
N ASP A 719 17.20 6.92 -17.49
CA ASP A 719 17.45 7.81 -18.63
C ASP A 719 16.90 9.22 -18.37
N MET A 720 15.67 9.31 -17.84
CA MET A 720 15.04 10.58 -17.50
C MET A 720 15.81 11.34 -16.40
N TYR A 721 16.20 10.68 -15.32
CA TYR A 721 16.96 11.33 -14.24
C TYR A 721 18.38 11.69 -14.67
N GLN A 722 19.04 10.86 -15.46
CA GLN A 722 20.38 11.11 -15.97
C GLN A 722 20.38 12.32 -16.92
N HIS A 723 19.36 12.45 -17.75
CA HIS A 723 19.16 13.64 -18.59
C HIS A 723 18.94 14.91 -17.75
N ILE A 724 18.10 14.84 -16.71
CA ILE A 724 17.87 15.99 -15.80
C ILE A 724 19.15 16.37 -15.06
N ASP A 725 19.89 15.39 -14.52
CA ASP A 725 21.14 15.59 -13.78
C ASP A 725 22.24 16.21 -14.66
N ASN A 726 22.44 15.68 -15.88
CA ASN A 726 23.45 16.19 -16.79
C ASN A 726 23.23 17.68 -17.12
N TYR A 727 21.98 18.07 -17.36
CA TYR A 727 21.66 19.45 -17.74
C TYR A 727 21.53 20.41 -16.55
N LEU A 728 20.83 20.01 -15.49
CA LEU A 728 20.49 20.93 -14.39
C LEU A 728 21.52 20.95 -13.25
N VAL A 729 22.34 19.91 -13.11
CA VAL A 729 23.33 19.79 -12.04
C VAL A 729 24.75 19.87 -12.58
N LYS A 730 25.10 19.08 -13.60
CA LYS A 730 26.44 19.09 -14.18
C LYS A 730 26.66 20.24 -15.17
N GLY A 731 25.60 20.81 -15.73
CA GLY A 731 25.68 21.86 -16.75
C GLY A 731 26.28 21.37 -18.07
N VAL A 732 26.24 20.07 -18.33
CA VAL A 732 26.65 19.47 -19.61
C VAL A 732 25.51 19.71 -20.59
N GLN A 733 25.75 20.53 -21.62
CA GLN A 733 24.77 20.88 -22.66
C GLN A 733 24.78 19.93 -23.84
#